data_AF-Q0V1N7-F1
#
_entry.id   AF-Q0V1N7-F1
#
_cell.length_a   1.000
_cell.length_b   1.000
_cell.length_c   1.000
_cell.angle_alpha   90.00
_cell.angle_beta   90.00
_cell.angle_gamma   90.00
#
_symmetry.space_group_name_H-M   'P 1'
#
loop_
_entity.id
_entity.type
_entity.pdbx_description
1 polymer ?
#
loop_
_entity_poly.entity_id
_entity_poly.type
_entity_poly.pdbx_seq_one_letter_code
_entity_poly.pdbx_strand_id
1 'polypeptide(L)'
;MDAVKVTQELGYRYLWIDELCIDQNNAAHENSQLGKMDQIYRGAEFTIVAAAGRDKTYGLPGVSTTKRVQSPVLRFDQGLIFSIGPEPNELVAEATVWSTRGWTFQEGFLSKRLLVFTDWQVTFYCQKASWMEALGGPRFMRRQDIDWDQWPNQASLWNRDQDWHSNSGVLSAFARMLNAAGQDIEYRSSARNLQEALDSVTVLVLEALAIPPDLFRSKGLLEEGAGQSLEDIIIAGVELSKSLIAPDTLVSSILANVHAGVWSCFVLASQGSLHRFVLVVEWENDDTATRVGGFVFFQDVTHMSGDEAQEAVRAFDSLLEFRTVQLALQSNLDVDYVISYRFAKTDKAKAIAQFEKLCEALANVGLQTEVRNGDSHSVLLFVRVASDEHLHGEVYRSRVRDWIHGVRAAAPPKETREALESEPLYEAERLRIIYQLITNPTDEGGAGITPKEGEWEGVESVFALHDHAYNKDWIKKWTSSYFLKTEDLDDIRNRLGEKIAFYFAFTQSYFTFLMFPAAFGFISWLIFGYFSPIYGVVSAVWCTVFTEYWRHQETDLAVRWGVRGVSKIDVRHREFAPEKTVTDPVTGEKVGFFPSSKRFQRQLLQVPFALTVVVCLGTVIATCFGIEVFISEVYNGPLKSVLVFIPTGILTTVNPILTTILTNFATRLTQFENYETQGAYDTALTRKIFVMNFILSYLGIFLTAFVYVPFGSLIVPYLDVFNVAVRPFAESEKQLHHTETSWSINPDRLRKQVIYFTVTAQLVNLGMELIVPYLKRRGFAKYKQMQSDRAAKNGGGAASVSASDPPEDAAFLERVRKEAELDVYDVTADLREMVLQFGYLSLFSVVWPLTAVSFLINDWIELRADAMKICVEMQRPTPWRADTIGPWLDSLSFLTWLGALTTSSLVYMFHNSNKGPDGNPSNIQLWGLLLTVFFAEHLFIILRLTVRHVISKIDSTLVCKRSARERFSVRKQYFEENLSSLRKLPTLSGSGGDITRKSLEEDARDSSLRASTPESRFWGRQRSWQESAAVAKSLIEKAQNETSP
;
A
#
# COMPACT_ATOMS: atom_id res chain seq x y z
N MET A 1 -30.30 -46.90 21.38
CA MET A 1 -29.84 -48.27 21.07
C MET A 1 -28.50 -48.26 20.34
N ASP A 2 -28.32 -47.50 19.26
CA ASP A 2 -27.04 -47.45 18.51
C ASP A 2 -25.85 -46.99 19.34
N ALA A 3 -26.00 -45.95 20.18
CA ALA A 3 -24.93 -45.49 21.06
C ALA A 3 -24.46 -46.57 22.05
N VAL A 4 -25.38 -47.43 22.53
CA VAL A 4 -25.04 -48.58 23.41
C VAL A 4 -24.21 -49.59 22.63
N LYS A 5 -24.58 -49.89 21.39
CA LYS A 5 -23.83 -50.80 20.51
C LYS A 5 -22.43 -50.26 20.23
N VAL A 6 -22.30 -48.97 19.86
CA VAL A 6 -21.00 -48.32 19.66
C VAL A 6 -20.13 -48.40 20.92
N THR A 7 -20.72 -48.16 22.10
CA THR A 7 -19.99 -48.21 23.38
C THR A 7 -19.46 -49.62 23.66
N GLN A 8 -20.28 -50.65 23.41
CA GLN A 8 -19.88 -52.05 23.58
C GLN A 8 -18.78 -52.47 22.60
N GLU A 9 -18.88 -52.08 21.33
CA GLU A 9 -17.87 -52.35 20.30
C GLU A 9 -16.54 -51.64 20.57
N LEU A 10 -16.59 -50.44 21.18
CA LEU A 10 -15.40 -49.72 21.65
C LEU A 10 -14.79 -50.32 22.94
N GLY A 11 -15.40 -51.34 23.53
CA GLY A 11 -14.89 -52.04 24.71
C GLY A 11 -15.24 -51.37 26.05
N TYR A 12 -16.16 -50.40 26.06
CA TYR A 12 -16.55 -49.69 27.27
C TYR A 12 -17.83 -50.27 27.90
N ARG A 13 -17.85 -50.34 29.24
CA ARG A 13 -18.96 -50.92 30.00
C ARG A 13 -20.05 -49.91 30.34
N TYR A 14 -19.72 -48.62 30.38
CA TYR A 14 -20.60 -47.56 30.87
C TYR A 14 -20.85 -46.53 29.78
N LEU A 15 -22.12 -46.18 29.58
CA LEU A 15 -22.58 -45.10 28.72
C LEU A 15 -23.50 -44.19 29.52
N TRP A 16 -23.23 -42.90 29.48
CA TRP A 16 -24.08 -41.88 30.07
C TRP A 16 -24.88 -41.19 28.97
N ILE A 17 -26.20 -41.10 29.13
CA ILE A 17 -27.14 -40.45 28.19
C ILE A 17 -28.04 -39.54 29.03
N ASP A 18 -28.04 -38.24 28.75
CA ASP A 18 -28.81 -37.21 29.46
C ASP A 18 -30.29 -37.60 29.68
N GLU A 19 -30.98 -38.07 28.65
CA GLU A 19 -32.40 -38.45 28.72
C GLU A 19 -32.68 -39.66 29.64
N LEU A 20 -31.69 -40.55 29.82
CA LEU A 20 -31.87 -41.80 30.58
C LEU A 20 -31.21 -41.78 31.95
N CYS A 21 -30.11 -41.03 32.09
CA CYS A 21 -29.33 -40.96 33.32
C CYS A 21 -29.78 -39.81 34.23
N ILE A 22 -30.55 -38.85 33.70
CA ILE A 22 -31.18 -37.79 34.48
C ILE A 22 -32.65 -38.16 34.69
N ASP A 23 -33.05 -38.34 35.95
CA ASP A 23 -34.45 -38.51 36.31
C ASP A 23 -35.24 -37.23 36.03
N GLN A 24 -35.89 -37.19 34.86
CA GLN A 24 -36.69 -36.07 34.35
C GLN A 24 -37.93 -35.77 35.21
N ASN A 25 -38.32 -36.68 36.10
CA ASN A 25 -39.46 -36.48 36.99
C ASN A 25 -39.05 -35.88 38.35
N ASN A 26 -37.75 -35.68 38.57
CA ASN A 26 -37.20 -35.18 39.83
C ASN A 26 -36.35 -33.92 39.60
N ALA A 27 -37.00 -32.76 39.70
CA ALA A 27 -36.39 -31.46 39.46
C ALA A 27 -35.15 -31.17 40.33
N ALA A 28 -35.02 -31.77 41.52
CA ALA A 28 -33.84 -31.62 42.36
C ALA A 28 -32.66 -32.43 41.83
N HIS A 29 -32.92 -33.65 41.35
CA HIS A 29 -31.90 -34.48 40.70
C HIS A 29 -31.51 -33.90 39.33
N GLU A 30 -32.49 -33.44 38.55
CA GLU A 30 -32.28 -32.78 37.25
C GLU A 30 -31.36 -31.55 37.39
N ASN A 31 -31.68 -30.61 38.28
CA ASN A 31 -30.85 -29.42 38.50
C ASN A 31 -29.43 -29.76 38.99
N SER A 32 -29.28 -30.82 39.79
CA SER A 32 -27.98 -31.29 40.29
C SER A 32 -27.12 -31.90 39.17
N GLN A 33 -27.71 -32.63 38.23
CA GLN A 33 -27.00 -33.20 37.08
C GLN A 33 -26.70 -32.12 36.03
N LEU A 34 -27.64 -31.21 35.76
CA LEU A 34 -27.43 -30.07 34.86
C LEU A 34 -26.27 -29.17 35.33
N GLY A 35 -26.14 -28.97 36.65
CA GLY A 35 -25.01 -28.24 37.24
C GLY A 35 -23.65 -28.95 37.22
N LYS A 36 -23.59 -30.20 36.72
CA LYS A 36 -22.36 -31.01 36.62
C LYS A 36 -22.02 -31.42 35.18
N MET A 37 -22.77 -30.92 34.20
CA MET A 37 -22.60 -31.29 32.78
C MET A 37 -21.16 -31.06 32.29
N ASP A 38 -20.54 -29.97 32.73
CA ASP A 38 -19.16 -29.63 32.40
C ASP A 38 -18.17 -30.72 32.87
N GLN A 39 -18.36 -31.22 34.09
CA GLN A 39 -17.53 -32.28 34.68
C GLN A 39 -17.77 -33.62 33.99
N ILE A 40 -19.01 -33.90 33.59
CA ILE A 40 -19.38 -35.14 32.87
C ILE A 40 -18.67 -35.20 31.52
N TYR A 41 -18.76 -34.14 30.70
CA TYR A 41 -18.09 -34.11 29.39
C TYR A 41 -16.56 -34.06 29.51
N ARG A 42 -16.02 -33.29 30.46
CA ARG A 42 -14.57 -33.21 30.70
C ARG A 42 -13.98 -34.53 31.24
N GLY A 43 -14.80 -35.30 31.96
CA GLY A 43 -14.45 -36.61 32.52
C GLY A 43 -14.70 -37.79 31.58
N ALA A 44 -15.40 -37.59 30.46
CA ALA A 44 -15.67 -38.65 29.49
C ALA A 44 -14.41 -39.03 28.69
N GLU A 45 -14.20 -40.33 28.49
CA GLU A 45 -13.06 -40.86 27.71
C GLU A 45 -13.22 -40.56 26.21
N PHE A 46 -14.47 -40.57 25.72
CA PHE A 46 -14.91 -40.11 24.40
C PHE A 46 -16.39 -39.71 24.45
N THR A 47 -16.79 -38.74 23.63
CA THR A 47 -18.20 -38.34 23.45
C THR A 47 -18.69 -38.76 22.06
N ILE A 48 -19.82 -39.46 22.02
CA ILE A 48 -20.47 -39.86 20.76
C ILE A 48 -21.42 -38.75 20.33
N VAL A 49 -21.20 -38.20 19.13
CA VAL A 49 -22.02 -37.14 18.55
C VAL A 49 -22.81 -37.68 17.37
N ALA A 50 -24.14 -37.62 17.47
CA ALA A 50 -25.06 -37.89 16.38
C ALA A 50 -25.31 -36.60 15.58
N ALA A 51 -24.46 -36.33 14.59
CA ALA A 51 -24.58 -35.14 13.75
C ALA A 51 -25.53 -35.33 12.56
N ALA A 52 -25.77 -36.59 12.17
CA ALA A 52 -26.71 -36.97 11.13
C ALA A 52 -28.17 -37.02 11.63
N GLY A 53 -29.11 -36.53 10.79
CA GLY A 53 -30.54 -36.53 11.10
C GLY A 53 -31.01 -35.31 11.90
N ARG A 54 -32.34 -35.21 12.08
CA ARG A 54 -32.98 -34.08 12.79
C ARG A 54 -33.38 -34.40 14.23
N ASP A 55 -33.47 -35.68 14.57
CA ASP A 55 -33.89 -36.14 15.89
C ASP A 55 -33.24 -37.49 16.27
N LYS A 56 -33.47 -37.91 17.50
CA LYS A 56 -32.93 -39.14 18.10
C LYS A 56 -33.44 -40.44 17.45
N THR A 57 -34.47 -40.40 16.61
CA THR A 57 -35.03 -41.57 15.93
C THR A 57 -34.29 -41.90 14.62
N TYR A 58 -33.45 -40.98 14.12
CA TYR A 58 -32.71 -41.16 12.88
C TYR A 58 -31.65 -42.28 12.93
N GLY A 59 -31.14 -42.61 14.13
CA GLY A 59 -30.10 -43.63 14.32
C GLY A 59 -28.70 -43.15 13.89
N LEU A 60 -27.65 -43.89 14.26
CA LEU A 60 -26.28 -43.57 13.88
C LEU A 60 -25.93 -44.24 12.53
N PRO A 61 -25.64 -43.46 11.47
CA PRO A 61 -25.35 -44.02 10.15
C PRO A 61 -24.19 -45.04 10.16
N GLY A 62 -24.47 -46.27 9.71
CA GLY A 62 -23.50 -47.37 9.61
C GLY A 62 -23.37 -48.25 10.86
N VAL A 63 -24.19 -48.03 11.91
CA VAL A 63 -24.15 -48.84 13.14
C VAL A 63 -25.21 -49.94 13.17
N SER A 64 -26.45 -49.62 12.77
CA SER A 64 -27.58 -50.56 12.77
C SER A 64 -28.40 -50.51 11.47
N THR A 65 -29.56 -49.88 11.48
CA THR A 65 -30.54 -49.83 10.38
C THR A 65 -30.32 -48.65 9.44
N THR A 66 -29.79 -47.53 9.96
CA THR A 66 -29.49 -46.33 9.19
C THR A 66 -28.26 -46.55 8.30
N LYS A 67 -28.48 -46.57 6.99
CA LYS A 67 -27.40 -46.75 6.00
C LYS A 67 -26.69 -45.42 5.74
N ARG A 68 -25.40 -45.50 5.46
CA ARG A 68 -24.61 -44.34 5.00
C ARG A 68 -24.83 -44.04 3.54
N VAL A 69 -24.62 -42.79 3.16
CA VAL A 69 -24.58 -42.38 1.77
C VAL A 69 -23.33 -42.97 1.11
N GLN A 70 -23.50 -43.69 0.00
CA GLN A 70 -22.39 -44.32 -0.70
C GLN A 70 -21.70 -43.33 -1.64
N SER A 71 -20.39 -43.15 -1.44
CA SER A 71 -19.55 -42.41 -2.37
C SER A 71 -19.28 -43.20 -3.66
N PRO A 72 -19.23 -42.56 -4.83
CA PRO A 72 -18.85 -43.23 -6.07
C PRO A 72 -17.39 -43.68 -6.01
N VAL A 73 -17.13 -44.91 -6.47
CA VAL A 73 -15.81 -45.54 -6.52
C VAL A 73 -15.49 -45.93 -7.96
N LEU A 74 -14.40 -45.41 -8.51
CA LEU A 74 -13.88 -45.73 -9.83
C LEU A 74 -12.66 -46.65 -9.68
N ARG A 75 -12.73 -47.84 -10.30
CA ARG A 75 -11.63 -48.82 -10.27
C ARG A 75 -10.91 -48.85 -11.61
N PHE A 76 -9.58 -48.79 -11.55
CA PHE A 76 -8.66 -48.93 -12.68
C PHE A 76 -7.73 -50.12 -12.43
N ASP A 77 -7.07 -50.60 -13.48
CA ASP A 77 -6.18 -51.78 -13.42
C ASP A 77 -4.96 -51.59 -12.49
N GLN A 78 -4.63 -50.34 -12.12
CA GLN A 78 -3.50 -49.99 -11.24
C GLN A 78 -3.91 -49.27 -9.94
N GLY A 79 -5.21 -49.14 -9.62
CA GLY A 79 -5.63 -48.45 -8.40
C GLY A 79 -7.11 -48.09 -8.36
N LEU A 80 -7.53 -47.55 -7.21
CA LEU A 80 -8.93 -47.25 -6.90
C LEU A 80 -9.07 -45.79 -6.48
N ILE A 81 -9.93 -45.03 -7.18
CA ILE A 81 -10.28 -43.64 -6.86
C ILE A 81 -11.65 -43.64 -6.21
N PHE A 82 -11.77 -43.04 -5.04
CA PHE A 82 -13.05 -42.90 -4.33
C PHE A 82 -13.21 -41.48 -3.80
N SER A 83 -14.46 -41.00 -3.72
CA SER A 83 -14.75 -39.70 -3.11
C SER A 83 -14.72 -39.80 -1.59
N ILE A 84 -13.95 -38.90 -0.95
CA ILE A 84 -13.86 -38.76 0.52
C ILE A 84 -15.07 -38.02 1.14
N GLY A 85 -16.07 -37.64 0.33
CA GLY A 85 -17.25 -36.90 0.79
C GLY A 85 -16.98 -35.41 1.06
N PRO A 86 -18.00 -34.67 1.54
CA PRO A 86 -17.84 -33.26 1.96
C PRO A 86 -16.92 -33.14 3.18
N GLU A 87 -16.25 -31.99 3.32
CA GLU A 87 -15.34 -31.74 4.45
C GLU A 87 -16.12 -31.82 5.77
N PRO A 88 -15.72 -32.69 6.73
CA PRO A 88 -16.49 -32.92 7.95
C PRO A 88 -16.68 -31.67 8.81
N ASN A 89 -15.72 -30.75 8.86
CA ASN A 89 -15.83 -29.54 9.68
C ASN A 89 -16.87 -28.58 9.13
N GLU A 90 -16.86 -28.32 7.82
CA GLU A 90 -17.88 -27.50 7.15
C GLU A 90 -19.26 -28.13 7.26
N LEU A 91 -19.36 -29.45 7.04
CA LEU A 91 -20.62 -30.17 7.16
C LEU A 91 -21.19 -30.07 8.58
N VAL A 92 -20.37 -30.29 9.61
CA VAL A 92 -20.80 -30.23 11.01
C VAL A 92 -21.16 -28.80 11.41
N ALA A 93 -20.37 -27.80 11.04
CA ALA A 93 -20.60 -26.41 11.41
C ALA A 93 -21.86 -25.81 10.75
N GLU A 94 -22.08 -26.05 9.45
CA GLU A 94 -23.09 -25.32 8.68
C GLU A 94 -24.38 -26.10 8.40
N ALA A 95 -24.34 -27.44 8.42
CA ALA A 95 -25.43 -28.27 7.91
C ALA A 95 -26.11 -29.19 8.94
N THR A 96 -25.59 -29.31 10.17
CA THR A 96 -26.13 -30.26 11.18
C THR A 96 -27.03 -29.59 12.21
N VAL A 97 -28.10 -30.28 12.62
CA VAL A 97 -28.96 -29.79 13.72
C VAL A 97 -28.21 -29.77 15.05
N TRP A 98 -27.19 -30.63 15.21
CA TRP A 98 -26.37 -30.68 16.40
C TRP A 98 -25.64 -29.36 16.67
N SER A 99 -25.01 -28.73 15.67
CA SER A 99 -24.27 -27.46 15.86
C SER A 99 -25.17 -26.25 16.15
N THR A 100 -26.47 -26.32 15.82
CA THR A 100 -27.42 -25.23 16.06
C THR A 100 -27.93 -25.13 17.51
N ARG A 101 -27.64 -26.12 18.37
CA ARG A 101 -28.15 -26.18 19.75
C ARG A 101 -27.11 -25.65 20.74
N GLY A 102 -27.44 -24.63 21.53
CA GLY A 102 -26.45 -24.00 22.43
C GLY A 102 -25.76 -24.93 23.44
N TRP A 103 -26.41 -26.02 23.85
CA TRP A 103 -25.86 -26.99 24.82
C TRP A 103 -24.79 -27.92 24.22
N THR A 104 -24.84 -28.17 22.91
CA THR A 104 -23.88 -29.04 22.21
C THR A 104 -22.49 -28.41 22.09
N PHE A 105 -22.38 -27.10 22.35
CA PHE A 105 -21.09 -26.44 22.52
C PHE A 105 -20.31 -27.02 23.70
N GLN A 106 -20.98 -27.36 24.82
CA GLN A 106 -20.32 -27.97 25.98
C GLN A 106 -19.87 -29.41 25.67
N GLU A 107 -20.70 -30.18 24.95
CA GLU A 107 -20.35 -31.50 24.42
C GLU A 107 -19.13 -31.44 23.49
N GLY A 108 -19.10 -30.42 22.63
CA GLY A 108 -18.05 -30.20 21.64
C GLY A 108 -16.73 -29.72 22.23
N PHE A 109 -16.77 -28.78 23.17
CA PHE A 109 -15.59 -28.08 23.68
C PHE A 109 -14.93 -28.78 24.88
N LEU A 110 -15.73 -29.35 25.79
CA LEU A 110 -15.20 -29.89 27.05
C LEU A 110 -14.70 -31.33 26.93
N SER A 111 -15.19 -32.08 25.95
CA SER A 111 -14.81 -33.48 25.73
C SER A 111 -13.39 -33.60 25.19
N LYS A 112 -12.58 -34.51 25.74
CA LYS A 112 -11.17 -34.70 25.31
C LYS A 112 -11.05 -35.37 23.93
N ARG A 113 -12.07 -36.16 23.58
CA ARG A 113 -12.16 -36.92 22.32
C ARG A 113 -13.61 -36.99 21.88
N LEU A 114 -13.87 -36.79 20.58
CA LEU A 114 -15.19 -36.88 19.98
C LEU A 114 -15.23 -37.90 18.85
N LEU A 115 -16.36 -38.58 18.74
CA LEU A 115 -16.68 -39.46 17.63
C LEU A 115 -17.97 -38.95 16.97
N VAL A 116 -17.84 -38.30 15.82
CA VAL A 116 -18.92 -37.59 15.14
C VAL A 116 -19.45 -38.45 13.99
N PHE A 117 -20.73 -38.81 14.04
CA PHE A 117 -21.41 -39.59 13.01
C PHE A 117 -22.19 -38.67 12.08
N THR A 118 -21.78 -38.62 10.81
CA THR A 118 -22.48 -37.89 9.73
C THR A 118 -23.14 -38.87 8.75
N ASP A 119 -23.96 -38.37 7.82
CA ASP A 119 -24.58 -39.21 6.78
C ASP A 119 -23.57 -39.89 5.84
N TRP A 120 -22.37 -39.32 5.73
CA TRP A 120 -21.31 -39.75 4.80
C TRP A 120 -20.27 -40.64 5.50
N GLN A 121 -19.75 -40.20 6.64
CA GLN A 121 -18.66 -40.88 7.35
C GLN A 121 -18.64 -40.60 8.86
N VAL A 122 -17.84 -41.38 9.59
CA VAL A 122 -17.48 -41.09 10.98
C VAL A 122 -16.15 -40.37 11.04
N THR A 123 -16.10 -39.33 11.87
CA THR A 123 -14.89 -38.54 12.09
C THR A 123 -14.56 -38.53 13.58
N PHE A 124 -13.31 -38.84 13.90
CA PHE A 124 -12.78 -38.77 15.26
C PHE A 124 -12.03 -37.45 15.45
N TYR A 125 -12.22 -36.79 16.57
CA TYR A 125 -11.49 -35.58 16.95
C TYR A 125 -10.83 -35.78 18.31
N CYS A 126 -9.62 -35.29 18.46
CA CYS A 126 -8.98 -35.07 19.75
C CYS A 126 -8.25 -33.71 19.73
N GLN A 127 -7.68 -33.34 20.88
CA GLN A 127 -6.98 -32.06 21.03
C GLN A 127 -5.73 -31.93 20.13
N LYS A 128 -5.17 -33.05 19.64
CA LYS A 128 -3.94 -33.05 18.83
C LYS A 128 -4.15 -33.37 17.34
N ALA A 129 -5.26 -34.02 16.97
CA ALA A 129 -5.50 -34.48 15.61
C ALA A 129 -6.98 -34.85 15.39
N SER A 130 -7.39 -34.87 14.13
CA SER A 130 -8.67 -35.45 13.69
C SER A 130 -8.46 -36.57 12.68
N TRP A 131 -9.41 -37.49 12.59
CA TRP A 131 -9.35 -38.67 11.72
C TRP A 131 -10.66 -38.90 11.00
N MET A 132 -10.61 -39.19 9.71
CA MET A 132 -11.79 -39.49 8.89
C MET A 132 -11.81 -40.96 8.50
N GLU A 133 -12.97 -41.60 8.58
CA GLU A 133 -13.11 -43.00 8.21
C GLU A 133 -12.73 -43.29 6.76
N ALA A 134 -13.00 -42.37 5.83
CA ALA A 134 -12.67 -42.55 4.41
C ALA A 134 -11.16 -42.74 4.15
N LEU A 135 -10.30 -42.26 5.04
CA LEU A 135 -8.84 -42.36 4.89
C LEU A 135 -8.25 -43.67 5.44
N GLY A 136 -9.09 -44.57 5.99
CA GLY A 136 -8.66 -45.79 6.67
C GLY A 136 -7.95 -45.47 7.99
N GLY A 137 -7.94 -46.36 8.99
CA GLY A 137 -7.32 -46.09 10.30
C GLY A 137 -5.79 -45.88 10.26
N PRO A 138 -5.13 -45.58 11.41
CA PRO A 138 -3.70 -45.23 11.50
C PRO A 138 -2.70 -46.22 10.89
N ARG A 139 -3.16 -47.43 10.54
CA ARG A 139 -2.35 -48.46 9.87
C ARG A 139 -2.14 -48.22 8.37
N PHE A 140 -2.89 -47.31 7.75
CA PHE A 140 -2.80 -47.03 6.31
C PHE A 140 -2.07 -45.72 5.96
N MET A 141 -1.63 -44.94 6.96
CA MET A 141 -0.87 -43.69 6.75
C MET A 141 0.55 -43.83 7.28
N ARG A 142 1.55 -43.49 6.45
CA ARG A 142 2.94 -43.29 6.91
C ARG A 142 3.03 -41.90 7.54
N ARG A 143 3.66 -41.82 8.71
CA ARG A 143 3.68 -40.63 9.58
C ARG A 143 4.36 -39.38 8.96
N GLN A 144 5.12 -39.57 7.87
CA GLN A 144 5.92 -38.55 7.19
C GLN A 144 5.18 -37.84 6.04
N ASP A 145 4.03 -38.35 5.60
CA ASP A 145 3.31 -37.83 4.42
C ASP A 145 2.26 -36.73 4.77
N ILE A 146 2.16 -36.28 6.04
CA ILE A 146 1.13 -35.33 6.50
C ILE A 146 1.74 -34.27 7.43
N ASP A 147 1.53 -33.00 7.07
CA ASP A 147 1.77 -31.83 7.93
C ASP A 147 0.66 -31.72 8.98
N TRP A 148 0.96 -32.11 10.22
CA TRP A 148 0.01 -32.15 11.32
C TRP A 148 -0.36 -30.75 11.85
N ASP A 149 0.44 -29.73 11.56
CA ASP A 149 0.16 -28.35 11.97
C ASP A 149 -0.88 -27.67 11.06
N GLN A 150 -1.05 -28.17 9.84
CA GLN A 150 -2.13 -27.76 8.93
C GLN A 150 -3.43 -28.57 9.11
N TRP A 151 -3.41 -29.63 9.93
CA TRP A 151 -4.56 -30.54 10.03
C TRP A 151 -5.55 -30.08 11.13
N PRO A 152 -6.85 -29.95 10.81
CA PRO A 152 -7.83 -29.41 11.74
C PRO A 152 -7.92 -30.22 13.04
N ASN A 153 -7.67 -29.56 14.18
CA ASN A 153 -7.84 -30.10 15.53
C ASN A 153 -9.25 -29.79 16.08
N GLN A 154 -9.59 -30.24 17.28
CA GLN A 154 -10.90 -29.97 17.89
C GLN A 154 -11.25 -28.46 17.98
N ALA A 155 -10.25 -27.57 18.07
CA ALA A 155 -10.49 -26.12 18.08
C ALA A 155 -10.94 -25.60 16.71
N SER A 156 -10.50 -26.21 15.61
CA SER A 156 -10.89 -25.81 14.24
C SER A 156 -12.38 -25.96 13.93
N LEU A 157 -13.12 -26.81 14.66
CA LEU A 157 -14.60 -26.90 14.57
C LEU A 157 -15.30 -25.58 14.94
N TRP A 158 -14.62 -24.71 15.68
CA TRP A 158 -15.18 -23.48 16.25
C TRP A 158 -14.40 -22.21 15.88
N ASN A 159 -13.29 -22.34 15.12
CA ASN A 159 -12.33 -21.27 14.88
C ASN A 159 -12.28 -20.83 13.40
N ARG A 160 -13.45 -20.69 12.75
CA ARG A 160 -13.62 -19.93 11.51
C ARG A 160 -14.48 -18.71 11.76
N ASP A 161 -14.17 -17.63 11.05
CA ASP A 161 -14.86 -16.34 10.99
C ASP A 161 -16.40 -16.46 10.81
N GLN A 162 -17.12 -16.82 11.87
CA GLN A 162 -18.57 -16.66 11.94
C GLN A 162 -18.89 -15.34 12.63
N ASP A 163 -19.63 -14.48 11.93
CA ASP A 163 -20.26 -13.28 12.48
C ASP A 163 -21.20 -13.66 13.66
N TRP A 164 -20.67 -13.66 14.89
CA TRP A 164 -21.42 -13.96 16.12
C TRP A 164 -22.43 -12.86 16.51
N HIS A 165 -22.69 -11.89 15.64
CA HIS A 165 -23.51 -10.71 15.91
C HIS A 165 -25.03 -10.98 16.00
N SER A 166 -25.54 -12.17 15.66
CA SER A 166 -26.99 -12.42 15.58
C SER A 166 -27.62 -13.20 16.75
N ASN A 167 -26.85 -13.84 17.64
CA ASN A 167 -27.41 -14.63 18.75
C ASN A 167 -26.91 -14.16 20.13
N SER A 168 -27.29 -12.93 20.49
CA SER A 168 -26.98 -12.27 21.78
C SER A 168 -27.49 -13.01 23.03
N GLY A 169 -28.37 -14.02 22.88
CA GLY A 169 -28.85 -14.84 23.99
C GLY A 169 -27.80 -15.79 24.56
N VAL A 170 -26.95 -16.39 23.71
CA VAL A 170 -26.04 -17.49 24.10
C VAL A 170 -24.83 -16.97 24.86
N LEU A 171 -24.23 -15.86 24.42
CA LEU A 171 -23.13 -15.17 25.12
C LEU A 171 -23.55 -14.66 26.52
N SER A 172 -24.80 -14.25 26.70
CA SER A 172 -25.32 -13.81 28.00
C SER A 172 -25.53 -14.97 28.99
N ALA A 173 -25.77 -16.19 28.49
CA ALA A 173 -25.83 -17.40 29.30
C ALA A 173 -24.41 -17.89 29.62
N PHE A 174 -23.48 -17.77 28.67
CA PHE A 174 -22.07 -18.12 28.81
C PHE A 174 -21.34 -17.27 29.86
N ALA A 175 -21.57 -15.94 29.86
CA ALA A 175 -21.02 -15.05 30.88
C ALA A 175 -21.58 -15.32 32.29
N ARG A 176 -22.79 -15.87 32.39
CA ARG A 176 -23.39 -16.30 33.67
C ARG A 176 -22.84 -17.63 34.16
N MET A 177 -22.48 -18.55 33.25
CA MET A 177 -21.82 -19.81 33.57
C MET A 177 -20.37 -19.63 34.04
N LEU A 178 -19.61 -18.73 33.41
CA LEU A 178 -18.23 -18.41 33.82
C LEU A 178 -18.17 -17.77 35.21
N ASN A 179 -19.17 -16.95 35.57
CA ASN A 179 -19.27 -16.37 36.92
C ASN A 179 -19.71 -17.37 38.00
N ALA A 180 -20.35 -18.49 37.62
CA ALA A 180 -20.74 -19.55 38.55
C ALA A 180 -19.57 -20.52 38.85
N ALA A 181 -18.61 -20.65 37.93
CA ALA A 181 -17.41 -21.47 38.08
C ALA A 181 -16.26 -20.65 38.70
N GLY A 182 -16.44 -20.18 39.94
CA GLY A 182 -15.38 -19.54 40.71
C GLY A 182 -14.33 -20.55 41.16
N GLN A 183 -13.19 -20.61 40.46
CA GLN A 183 -11.90 -21.05 41.02
C GLN A 183 -10.73 -20.47 40.22
N ASP A 184 -9.77 -19.95 40.98
CA ASP A 184 -8.54 -19.28 40.56
C ASP A 184 -7.81 -19.97 39.39
N ILE A 185 -7.51 -19.19 38.34
CA ILE A 185 -6.44 -19.52 37.39
C ILE A 185 -5.48 -18.34 37.38
N GLU A 186 -4.52 -18.38 38.31
CA GLU A 186 -3.27 -17.66 38.21
C GLU A 186 -2.52 -18.09 36.92
N TYR A 187 -2.11 -17.08 36.17
CA TYR A 187 -1.37 -17.16 34.93
C TYR A 187 0.05 -17.69 35.19
N ARG A 188 0.28 -18.98 34.94
CA ARG A 188 1.63 -19.58 34.85
C ARG A 188 1.72 -20.55 33.67
N SER A 189 2.06 -20.05 32.49
CA SER A 189 2.90 -20.75 31.50
C SER A 189 3.13 -19.90 30.24
N SER A 190 4.08 -18.97 30.29
CA SER A 190 4.72 -18.41 29.08
C SER A 190 6.24 -18.61 29.11
N ALA A 191 6.72 -19.66 29.79
CA ALA A 191 8.14 -20.00 29.88
C ALA A 191 8.45 -21.45 29.46
N ARG A 192 7.61 -22.08 28.62
CA ARG A 192 7.88 -23.43 28.08
C ARG A 192 7.75 -23.56 26.55
N ASN A 193 7.47 -22.48 25.84
CA ASN A 193 7.34 -22.52 24.37
C ASN A 193 8.57 -21.97 23.64
N LEU A 194 9.70 -21.78 24.32
CA LEU A 194 10.99 -21.48 23.70
C LEU A 194 11.93 -22.69 23.63
N GLN A 195 11.50 -23.86 24.14
CA GLN A 195 12.32 -25.08 24.15
C GLN A 195 11.78 -26.16 23.19
N GLU A 196 10.48 -26.20 22.88
CA GLU A 196 9.93 -27.15 21.90
C GLU A 196 10.02 -26.67 20.44
N ALA A 197 10.37 -25.39 20.22
CA ALA A 197 10.67 -24.87 18.88
C ALA A 197 12.10 -25.20 18.41
N LEU A 198 12.95 -25.77 19.28
CA LEU A 198 14.32 -26.15 18.95
C LEU A 198 14.50 -27.65 18.62
N ASP A 199 13.46 -28.48 18.78
CA ASP A 199 13.55 -29.92 18.47
C ASP A 199 13.04 -30.28 17.05
N SER A 200 12.69 -29.28 16.22
CA SER A 200 12.13 -29.52 14.87
C SER A 200 13.17 -29.59 13.74
N VAL A 201 14.47 -29.61 14.04
CA VAL A 201 15.53 -29.75 13.02
C VAL A 201 16.01 -31.21 12.86
N THR A 202 15.56 -32.15 13.70
CA THR A 202 16.13 -33.51 13.76
C THR A 202 15.37 -34.57 12.94
N VAL A 203 14.31 -34.23 12.19
CA VAL A 203 13.47 -35.25 11.50
C VAL A 203 13.71 -35.36 9.98
N LEU A 204 14.55 -34.52 9.38
CA LEU A 204 14.75 -34.51 7.92
C LEU A 204 15.91 -35.37 7.39
N VAL A 205 16.44 -36.32 8.18
CA VAL A 205 17.57 -37.19 7.77
C VAL A 205 17.22 -38.70 7.72
N LEU A 206 16.06 -39.13 8.21
CA LEU A 206 15.74 -40.57 8.32
C LEU A 206 14.81 -41.17 7.24
N GLU A 207 14.66 -40.50 6.09
CA GLU A 207 13.98 -41.07 4.90
C GLU A 207 14.93 -41.43 3.74
N ALA A 208 16.24 -41.17 3.87
CA ALA A 208 17.19 -41.32 2.77
C ALA A 208 17.91 -42.68 2.70
N LEU A 209 17.71 -43.60 3.65
CA LEU A 209 18.51 -44.83 3.78
C LEU A 209 17.73 -46.12 3.53
N ALA A 210 16.97 -46.22 2.44
CA ALA A 210 16.28 -47.46 2.06
C ALA A 210 17.23 -48.68 1.96
N ILE A 211 17.45 -49.38 3.07
CA ILE A 211 18.23 -50.63 3.17
C ILE A 211 17.24 -51.79 3.38
N PRO A 212 17.29 -52.85 2.54
CA PRO A 212 16.39 -53.99 2.70
C PRO A 212 16.63 -54.75 4.01
N PRO A 213 15.58 -55.15 4.75
CA PRO A 213 15.69 -55.88 6.02
C PRO A 213 16.29 -57.30 5.90
N ASP A 214 16.47 -57.81 4.68
CA ASP A 214 17.03 -59.13 4.41
C ASP A 214 18.54 -59.21 4.68
N LEU A 215 19.25 -58.08 4.63
CA LEU A 215 20.70 -58.03 4.86
C LEU A 215 21.05 -58.27 6.34
N PHE A 216 20.22 -57.75 7.26
CA PHE A 216 20.38 -57.93 8.70
C PHE A 216 20.07 -59.35 9.16
N ARG A 217 19.13 -60.03 8.48
CA ARG A 217 18.77 -61.42 8.77
C ARG A 217 19.85 -62.42 8.33
N SER A 218 20.57 -62.12 7.24
CA SER A 218 21.63 -62.99 6.70
C SER A 218 22.89 -63.10 7.57
N LYS A 219 23.08 -62.17 8.52
CA LYS A 219 24.24 -62.13 9.43
C LYS A 219 23.91 -62.48 10.90
N GLY A 220 22.69 -62.92 11.18
CA GLY A 220 22.31 -63.44 12.51
C GLY A 220 22.23 -62.39 13.63
N LEU A 221 21.97 -61.13 13.30
CA LEU A 221 22.00 -60.01 14.26
C LEU A 221 20.60 -59.60 14.80
N LEU A 222 19.58 -60.43 14.60
CA LEU A 222 18.25 -60.26 15.18
C LEU A 222 17.80 -61.60 15.77
N GLU A 223 17.88 -61.76 17.09
CA GLU A 223 17.14 -62.79 17.81
C GLU A 223 15.88 -62.18 18.43
N GLU A 224 14.75 -62.89 18.34
CA GLU A 224 13.47 -62.44 18.87
C GLU A 224 13.49 -62.41 20.41
N GLY A 225 13.24 -61.22 20.97
CA GLY A 225 12.83 -61.09 22.37
C GLY A 225 13.88 -60.52 23.32
N ALA A 226 14.51 -59.39 22.99
CA ALA A 226 15.10 -58.49 23.98
C ALA A 226 15.07 -57.04 23.44
N GLY A 227 14.54 -56.10 24.22
CA GLY A 227 14.60 -54.68 23.87
C GLY A 227 16.05 -54.20 23.96
N GLN A 228 16.64 -53.84 22.83
CA GLN A 228 17.95 -53.19 22.78
C GLN A 228 17.80 -51.68 22.57
N SER A 229 18.72 -50.92 23.15
CA SER A 229 18.72 -49.46 23.14
C SER A 229 19.30 -48.90 21.84
N LEU A 230 19.01 -47.63 21.53
CA LEU A 230 19.53 -46.94 20.35
C LEU A 230 21.07 -46.91 20.30
N GLU A 231 21.74 -46.89 21.47
CA GLU A 231 23.21 -46.95 21.58
C GLU A 231 23.79 -48.27 21.05
N ASP A 232 23.12 -49.40 21.30
CA ASP A 232 23.62 -50.73 20.88
C ASP A 232 23.60 -50.89 19.35
N ILE A 233 22.60 -50.30 18.70
CA ILE A 233 22.44 -50.29 17.23
C ILE A 233 23.48 -49.36 16.59
N ILE A 234 23.77 -48.22 17.23
CA ILE A 234 24.78 -47.25 16.77
C ILE A 234 26.19 -47.85 16.88
N ILE A 235 26.51 -48.52 17.99
CA ILE A 235 27.80 -49.19 18.18
C ILE A 235 28.01 -50.28 17.13
N ALA A 236 26.97 -51.08 16.83
CA ALA A 236 27.02 -52.10 15.77
C ALA A 236 27.22 -51.51 14.37
N GLY A 237 26.62 -50.34 14.07
CA GLY A 237 26.83 -49.61 12.82
C GLY A 237 28.24 -49.02 12.68
N VAL A 238 28.81 -48.51 13.77
CA VAL A 238 30.19 -48.02 13.83
C VAL A 238 31.18 -49.16 13.66
N GLU A 239 30.96 -50.34 14.26
CA GLU A 239 31.79 -51.53 14.07
C GLU A 239 31.81 -52.00 12.59
N LEU A 240 30.68 -51.86 11.89
CA LEU A 240 30.55 -52.18 10.46
C LEU A 240 31.43 -51.25 9.60
N SER A 241 31.47 -49.95 9.94
CA SER A 241 32.25 -48.93 9.24
C SER A 241 33.76 -49.10 9.40
N LYS A 242 34.23 -49.62 10.55
CA LYS A 242 35.65 -49.90 10.84
C LYS A 242 36.27 -50.94 9.90
N SER A 243 35.44 -51.81 9.30
CA SER A 243 35.91 -52.93 8.46
C SER A 243 36.16 -52.59 6.99
N LEU A 244 35.79 -51.39 6.53
CA LEU A 244 35.63 -51.09 5.10
C LEU A 244 36.62 -50.07 4.49
N ILE A 245 37.51 -49.44 5.26
CA ILE A 245 38.37 -48.35 4.74
C ILE A 245 39.81 -48.48 5.22
N ALA A 246 40.76 -48.55 4.28
CA ALA A 246 42.21 -48.58 4.53
C ALA A 246 42.78 -47.14 4.69
N PRO A 247 43.90 -46.95 5.42
CA PRO A 247 44.30 -45.63 5.89
C PRO A 247 45.21 -44.89 4.90
N ASP A 248 44.75 -43.73 4.40
CA ASP A 248 45.59 -42.71 3.76
C ASP A 248 45.40 -41.34 4.45
N THR A 249 46.47 -40.53 4.44
CA THR A 249 46.78 -39.40 5.33
C THR A 249 45.82 -38.21 5.32
N LEU A 250 44.91 -38.09 4.34
CA LEU A 250 43.87 -37.05 4.33
C LEU A 250 42.65 -37.46 5.20
N VAL A 251 42.33 -38.76 5.21
CA VAL A 251 41.23 -39.31 6.01
C VAL A 251 41.56 -39.22 7.50
N SER A 252 42.83 -39.26 7.90
CA SER A 252 43.22 -39.12 9.32
C SER A 252 43.02 -37.71 9.88
N SER A 253 43.12 -36.63 9.08
CA SER A 253 42.82 -35.26 9.55
C SER A 253 41.32 -35.00 9.65
N ILE A 254 40.54 -35.54 8.70
CA ILE A 254 39.07 -35.50 8.76
C ILE A 254 38.59 -36.34 9.94
N LEU A 255 39.13 -37.55 10.13
CA LEU A 255 38.82 -38.39 11.28
C LEU A 255 39.28 -37.78 12.60
N ALA A 256 40.37 -37.01 12.65
CA ALA A 256 40.79 -36.32 13.86
C ALA A 256 39.78 -35.22 14.28
N ASN A 257 39.21 -34.50 13.32
CA ASN A 257 38.19 -33.48 13.57
C ASN A 257 36.79 -34.07 13.82
N VAL A 258 36.49 -35.24 13.24
CA VAL A 258 35.32 -36.07 13.59
C VAL A 258 35.47 -36.66 14.99
N HIS A 259 36.67 -37.12 15.37
CA HIS A 259 36.99 -37.58 16.73
C HIS A 259 36.91 -36.46 17.78
N ALA A 260 37.06 -35.20 17.36
CA ALA A 260 36.88 -34.02 18.21
C ALA A 260 35.42 -33.52 18.27
N GLY A 261 34.48 -34.16 17.54
CA GLY A 261 33.05 -33.86 17.59
C GLY A 261 32.58 -32.66 16.76
N VAL A 262 33.43 -32.04 15.94
CA VAL A 262 33.12 -30.76 15.28
C VAL A 262 32.48 -30.96 13.88
N TRP A 263 32.70 -32.10 13.22
CA TRP A 263 32.27 -32.34 11.82
C TRP A 263 31.59 -33.71 11.67
N SER A 264 30.54 -33.80 10.83
CA SER A 264 29.86 -35.05 10.43
C SER A 264 29.83 -35.21 8.90
N CYS A 265 29.99 -36.44 8.39
CA CYS A 265 30.09 -36.73 6.95
C CYS A 265 29.13 -37.86 6.53
N PHE A 266 28.27 -37.61 5.53
CA PHE A 266 27.24 -38.55 5.06
C PHE A 266 27.38 -38.84 3.55
N VAL A 267 27.27 -40.11 3.15
CA VAL A 267 27.32 -40.52 1.72
C VAL A 267 25.93 -40.97 1.28
N LEU A 268 25.35 -40.29 0.29
CA LEU A 268 24.04 -40.62 -0.29
C LEU A 268 24.21 -41.18 -1.70
N ALA A 269 23.66 -42.37 -1.94
CA ALA A 269 23.61 -43.01 -3.24
C ALA A 269 22.16 -43.12 -3.73
N SER A 270 21.85 -42.51 -4.87
CA SER A 270 20.53 -42.64 -5.51
C SER A 270 20.48 -43.93 -6.34
N GLN A 271 19.47 -44.78 -6.13
CA GLN A 271 19.21 -45.90 -7.04
C GLN A 271 18.71 -45.36 -8.39
N GLY A 272 19.53 -45.51 -9.43
CA GLY A 272 19.11 -45.32 -10.83
C GLY A 272 19.89 -44.28 -11.64
N SER A 273 20.81 -43.52 -11.03
CA SER A 273 21.72 -42.60 -11.73
C SER A 273 23.13 -42.69 -11.17
N LEU A 274 24.15 -42.69 -12.04
CA LEU A 274 25.59 -42.91 -11.76
C LEU A 274 26.29 -41.86 -10.86
N HIS A 275 25.55 -41.04 -10.10
CA HIS A 275 26.11 -40.00 -9.25
C HIS A 275 26.01 -40.36 -7.76
N ARG A 276 27.13 -40.26 -7.03
CA ARG A 276 27.19 -40.38 -5.56
C ARG A 276 27.42 -38.99 -4.95
N PHE A 277 26.73 -38.70 -3.86
CA PHE A 277 26.79 -37.41 -3.17
C PHE A 277 27.45 -37.59 -1.80
N VAL A 278 28.27 -36.62 -1.40
CA VAL A 278 28.79 -36.52 -0.03
C VAL A 278 28.31 -35.21 0.56
N LEU A 279 27.69 -35.29 1.73
CA LEU A 279 27.20 -34.16 2.51
C LEU A 279 28.10 -33.98 3.73
N VAL A 280 28.65 -32.79 3.92
CA VAL A 280 29.49 -32.45 5.07
C VAL A 280 28.82 -31.36 5.87
N VAL A 281 28.70 -31.59 7.18
CA VAL A 281 28.02 -30.68 8.11
C VAL A 281 29.00 -30.31 9.23
N GLU A 282 29.20 -29.02 9.42
CA GLU A 282 29.95 -28.44 10.55
C GLU A 282 28.97 -28.01 11.64
N TRP A 283 29.23 -28.46 12.87
CA TRP A 283 28.37 -28.23 14.03
C TRP A 283 29.02 -27.20 14.95
N GLU A 284 28.25 -26.21 15.38
CA GLU A 284 28.69 -25.25 16.41
C GLU A 284 28.60 -25.88 17.80
N ASN A 285 27.53 -26.67 18.04
CA ASN A 285 27.24 -27.45 19.24
C ASN A 285 26.43 -28.71 18.85
N ASP A 286 26.16 -29.62 19.78
CA ASP A 286 25.52 -30.93 19.56
C ASP A 286 24.18 -30.89 18.76
N ASP A 287 23.46 -29.76 18.77
CA ASP A 287 22.14 -29.61 18.14
C ASP A 287 22.05 -28.53 17.03
N THR A 288 23.14 -27.80 16.74
CA THR A 288 23.11 -26.67 15.79
C THR A 288 24.23 -26.74 14.75
N ALA A 289 23.84 -27.00 13.50
CA ALA A 289 24.73 -26.99 12.33
C ALA A 289 24.89 -25.55 11.81
N THR A 290 26.13 -25.05 11.77
CA THR A 290 26.43 -23.70 11.26
C THR A 290 26.66 -23.69 9.76
N ARG A 291 27.13 -24.79 9.16
CA ARG A 291 27.39 -24.88 7.71
C ARG A 291 27.05 -26.27 7.16
N VAL A 292 26.31 -26.30 6.05
CA VAL A 292 25.99 -27.52 5.30
C VAL A 292 26.48 -27.39 3.86
N GLY A 293 27.37 -28.30 3.45
CA GLY A 293 27.91 -28.37 2.08
C GLY A 293 27.59 -29.69 1.40
N GLY A 294 27.22 -29.65 0.12
CA GLY A 294 26.99 -30.84 -0.71
C GLY A 294 27.94 -30.89 -1.91
N PHE A 295 28.54 -32.04 -2.16
CA PHE A 295 29.37 -32.32 -3.34
C PHE A 295 28.59 -33.10 -4.41
N VAL A 296 28.80 -32.75 -5.69
CA VAL A 296 28.40 -33.59 -6.84
C VAL A 296 29.66 -34.18 -7.46
N PHE A 297 29.81 -35.51 -7.44
CA PHE A 297 30.86 -36.17 -8.20
C PHE A 297 30.39 -36.48 -9.63
N PHE A 298 31.20 -36.07 -10.63
CA PHE A 298 31.20 -36.70 -11.95
C PHE A 298 32.06 -37.99 -11.88
N GLN A 299 31.75 -38.96 -12.74
CA GLN A 299 32.28 -40.33 -12.70
C GLN A 299 33.80 -40.45 -12.47
N ASP A 300 34.16 -41.46 -11.67
CA ASP A 300 35.50 -41.97 -11.33
C ASP A 300 36.40 -41.12 -10.40
N VAL A 301 36.17 -41.25 -9.10
CA VAL A 301 36.98 -40.68 -8.00
C VAL A 301 38.00 -41.69 -7.45
N THR A 302 38.69 -42.41 -8.33
CA THR A 302 39.86 -43.20 -7.90
C THR A 302 41.18 -42.49 -8.18
N HIS A 303 41.17 -41.31 -8.82
CA HIS A 303 42.37 -40.55 -9.19
C HIS A 303 42.18 -39.02 -9.20
N MET A 304 41.55 -38.42 -8.17
CA MET A 304 41.62 -36.96 -8.01
C MET A 304 42.97 -36.55 -7.42
N SER A 305 43.68 -35.67 -8.10
CA SER A 305 44.93 -35.08 -7.64
C SER A 305 44.69 -33.97 -6.59
N GLY A 306 45.69 -33.66 -5.77
CA GLY A 306 45.57 -32.66 -4.68
C GLY A 306 45.19 -31.25 -5.15
N ASP A 307 45.51 -30.90 -6.40
CA ASP A 307 45.19 -29.59 -6.99
C ASP A 307 43.71 -29.50 -7.41
N GLU A 308 43.12 -30.60 -7.93
CA GLU A 308 41.70 -30.66 -8.32
C GLU A 308 40.76 -30.61 -7.09
N ALA A 309 41.21 -31.14 -5.95
CA ALA A 309 40.50 -31.01 -4.68
C ALA A 309 40.50 -29.56 -4.16
N GLN A 310 41.61 -28.83 -4.32
CA GLN A 310 41.70 -27.41 -3.96
C GLN A 310 40.83 -26.53 -4.85
N GLU A 311 40.69 -26.86 -6.13
CA GLU A 311 39.85 -26.13 -7.07
C GLU A 311 38.35 -26.33 -6.80
N ALA A 312 37.95 -27.55 -6.41
CA ALA A 312 36.58 -27.85 -5.96
C ALA A 312 36.19 -27.11 -4.67
N VAL A 313 37.12 -26.96 -3.72
CA VAL A 313 36.91 -26.17 -2.49
C VAL A 313 36.76 -24.67 -2.80
N ARG A 314 37.58 -24.11 -3.70
CA ARG A 314 37.40 -22.71 -4.14
C ARG A 314 36.08 -22.48 -4.87
N ALA A 315 35.63 -23.46 -5.66
CA ALA A 315 34.33 -23.40 -6.32
C ALA A 315 33.16 -23.45 -5.29
N PHE A 316 33.31 -24.23 -4.22
CA PHE A 316 32.34 -24.31 -3.13
C PHE A 316 32.27 -23.00 -2.31
N ASP A 317 33.42 -22.43 -1.94
CA ASP A 317 33.47 -21.12 -1.28
C ASP A 317 32.82 -20.03 -2.15
N SER A 318 33.04 -20.07 -3.46
CA SER A 318 32.41 -19.13 -4.40
C SER A 318 30.89 -19.28 -4.49
N LEU A 319 30.36 -20.50 -4.37
CA LEU A 319 28.91 -20.78 -4.41
C LEU A 319 28.22 -20.40 -3.10
N LEU A 320 28.90 -20.55 -1.96
CA LEU A 320 28.42 -20.13 -0.64
C LEU A 320 28.43 -18.61 -0.52
N GLU A 321 29.51 -17.95 -0.95
CA GLU A 321 29.54 -16.49 -1.10
C GLU A 321 28.40 -16.01 -1.99
N PHE A 322 28.16 -16.66 -3.14
CA PHE A 322 27.10 -16.28 -4.06
C PHE A 322 25.70 -16.31 -3.41
N ARG A 323 25.39 -17.37 -2.64
CA ARG A 323 24.06 -17.53 -2.01
C ARG A 323 23.84 -16.56 -0.84
N THR A 324 24.89 -16.32 -0.05
CA THR A 324 24.86 -15.38 1.09
C THR A 324 24.72 -13.94 0.59
N VAL A 325 25.47 -13.59 -0.48
CA VAL A 325 25.32 -12.33 -1.20
C VAL A 325 23.91 -12.18 -1.79
N GLN A 326 23.30 -13.26 -2.30
CA GLN A 326 21.95 -13.22 -2.87
C GLN A 326 20.86 -12.96 -1.82
N LEU A 327 21.00 -13.50 -0.60
CA LEU A 327 20.09 -13.24 0.53
C LEU A 327 20.30 -11.82 1.09
N ALA A 328 21.55 -11.37 1.23
CA ALA A 328 21.89 -10.00 1.63
C ALA A 328 21.40 -8.96 0.62
N LEU A 329 21.40 -9.28 -0.68
CA LEU A 329 20.85 -8.43 -1.74
C LEU A 329 19.32 -8.30 -1.70
N GLN A 330 18.61 -9.22 -1.02
CA GLN A 330 17.15 -9.23 -0.94
C GLN A 330 16.60 -8.53 0.31
N SER A 331 17.35 -8.48 1.41
CA SER A 331 16.92 -7.76 2.63
C SER A 331 17.47 -6.33 2.68
N ASN A 332 16.80 -5.47 3.45
CA ASN A 332 17.24 -4.09 3.73
C ASN A 332 17.87 -3.94 5.13
N LEU A 333 18.15 -5.04 5.83
CA LEU A 333 18.69 -5.03 7.20
C LEU A 333 17.88 -4.14 8.16
N ASP A 334 16.55 -4.08 7.96
CA ASP A 334 15.61 -3.21 8.70
C ASP A 334 16.00 -1.73 8.77
N VAL A 335 16.70 -1.23 7.74
CA VAL A 335 16.98 0.20 7.57
C VAL A 335 15.73 0.92 7.08
N ASP A 336 15.28 1.92 7.84
CA ASP A 336 14.14 2.76 7.47
C ASP A 336 14.57 3.93 6.55
N TYR A 337 15.63 4.67 6.92
CA TYR A 337 16.17 5.81 6.15
C TYR A 337 17.69 5.81 6.07
N VAL A 338 18.23 6.42 5.02
CA VAL A 338 19.64 6.73 4.86
C VAL A 338 19.82 8.24 4.70
N ILE A 339 20.73 8.81 5.48
CA ILE A 339 21.13 10.21 5.43
C ILE A 339 22.52 10.28 4.80
N SER A 340 22.62 10.96 3.65
CA SER A 340 23.90 11.25 2.99
C SER A 340 24.49 12.53 3.57
N TYR A 341 25.64 12.43 4.22
CA TYR A 341 26.37 13.58 4.76
C TYR A 341 27.64 13.83 3.95
N ARG A 342 27.72 14.98 3.29
CA ARG A 342 28.82 15.34 2.39
C ARG A 342 29.66 16.45 3.01
N PHE A 343 30.95 16.18 3.19
CA PHE A 343 31.89 17.08 3.85
C PHE A 343 32.95 17.65 2.90
N ALA A 344 32.74 17.54 1.58
CA ALA A 344 33.72 17.95 0.56
C ALA A 344 34.14 19.44 0.62
N LYS A 345 33.25 20.33 1.07
CA LYS A 345 33.49 21.79 1.14
C LYS A 345 33.80 22.29 2.56
N THR A 346 33.71 21.42 3.55
CA THR A 346 33.75 21.79 4.98
C THR A 346 35.08 21.39 5.59
N ASP A 347 35.60 22.21 6.49
CA ASP A 347 36.79 21.83 7.26
C ASP A 347 36.53 20.56 8.09
N LYS A 348 37.54 19.68 8.20
CA LYS A 348 37.37 18.35 8.82
C LYS A 348 36.87 18.44 10.27
N ALA A 349 37.42 19.36 11.06
CA ALA A 349 37.04 19.49 12.47
C ALA A 349 35.59 19.98 12.61
N LYS A 350 35.18 20.93 11.77
CA LYS A 350 33.78 21.40 11.72
C LYS A 350 32.82 20.32 11.23
N ALA A 351 33.23 19.56 10.21
CA ALA A 351 32.43 18.48 9.66
C ALA A 351 32.18 17.36 10.69
N ILE A 352 33.21 17.01 11.49
CA ILE A 352 33.09 16.03 12.58
C ILE A 352 32.15 16.55 13.67
N ALA A 353 32.35 17.79 14.15
CA ALA A 353 31.49 18.37 15.18
C ALA A 353 30.01 18.47 14.75
N GLN A 354 29.76 18.84 13.49
CA GLN A 354 28.40 18.85 12.92
C GLN A 354 27.81 17.44 12.80
N PHE A 355 28.63 16.46 12.44
CA PHE A 355 28.20 15.07 12.34
C PHE A 355 27.89 14.44 13.72
N GLU A 356 28.69 14.75 14.75
CA GLU A 356 28.40 14.36 16.13
C GLU A 356 27.07 14.95 16.59
N LYS A 357 26.82 16.23 16.31
CA LYS A 357 25.54 16.89 16.59
C LYS A 357 24.38 16.24 15.83
N LEU A 358 24.59 15.79 14.60
CA LEU A 358 23.58 15.07 13.81
C LEU A 358 23.18 13.76 14.50
N CYS A 359 24.16 12.96 14.92
CA CYS A 359 23.91 11.70 15.62
C CYS A 359 23.22 11.93 16.98
N GLU A 360 23.62 12.96 17.73
CA GLU A 360 22.98 13.33 18.99
C GLU A 360 21.52 13.74 18.78
N ALA A 361 21.22 14.56 17.77
CA ALA A 361 19.87 14.99 17.45
C ALA A 361 18.95 13.81 17.10
N LEU A 362 19.43 12.82 16.33
CA LEU A 362 18.68 11.62 15.99
C LEU A 362 18.46 10.70 17.21
N ALA A 363 19.50 10.51 18.03
CA ALA A 363 19.42 9.70 19.23
C ALA A 363 18.39 10.26 20.23
N ASN A 364 18.32 11.59 20.39
CA ASN A 364 17.36 12.26 21.28
C ASN A 364 15.89 12.03 20.90
N VAL A 365 15.61 11.66 19.65
CA VAL A 365 14.26 11.38 19.15
C VAL A 365 13.92 9.88 19.19
N GLY A 366 14.86 9.03 19.63
CA GLY A 366 14.68 7.58 19.72
C GLY A 366 14.99 6.82 18.43
N LEU A 367 15.82 7.41 17.56
CA LEU A 367 16.31 6.77 16.35
C LEU A 367 17.70 6.19 16.59
N GLN A 368 17.88 4.92 16.25
CA GLN A 368 19.19 4.27 16.25
C GLN A 368 19.90 4.53 14.93
N THR A 369 21.20 4.78 15.01
CA THR A 369 22.01 5.12 13.85
C THR A 369 23.20 4.17 13.68
N GLU A 370 23.55 3.88 12.43
CA GLU A 370 24.78 3.17 12.05
C GLU A 370 25.49 3.93 10.93
N VAL A 371 26.82 3.95 10.94
CA VAL A 371 27.64 4.77 10.03
C VAL A 371 28.47 3.90 9.12
N ARG A 372 28.39 4.12 7.81
CA ARG A 372 29.25 3.45 6.82
C ARG A 372 29.82 4.43 5.81
N ASN A 373 30.84 3.98 5.08
CA ASN A 373 31.53 4.81 4.11
C ASN A 373 30.67 4.97 2.84
N GLY A 374 30.44 6.21 2.41
CA GLY A 374 29.69 6.51 1.19
C GLY A 374 30.61 6.55 -0.01
N ASP A 375 31.19 7.73 -0.24
CA ASP A 375 32.21 8.02 -1.24
C ASP A 375 33.43 8.65 -0.54
N SER A 376 34.50 8.92 -1.26
CA SER A 376 35.73 9.57 -0.77
C SER A 376 35.51 10.85 0.08
N HIS A 377 34.37 11.53 -0.08
CA HIS A 377 34.00 12.74 0.65
C HIS A 377 32.57 12.73 1.21
N SER A 378 31.98 11.55 1.40
CA SER A 378 30.65 11.41 2.01
C SER A 378 30.54 10.22 2.96
N VAL A 379 29.70 10.38 3.97
CA VAL A 379 29.37 9.35 4.95
C VAL A 379 27.88 9.02 4.81
N LEU A 380 27.55 7.74 4.86
CA LEU A 380 26.16 7.26 4.88
C LEU A 380 25.79 6.92 6.31
N LEU A 381 24.73 7.55 6.80
CA LEU A 381 24.17 7.32 8.12
C LEU A 381 22.84 6.58 7.96
N PHE A 382 22.82 5.32 8.37
CA PHE A 382 21.65 4.45 8.37
C PHE A 382 20.85 4.69 9.63
N VAL A 383 19.53 4.81 9.48
CA VAL A 383 18.61 5.18 10.56
C VAL A 383 17.50 4.15 10.64
N ARG A 384 17.25 3.65 11.85
CA ARG A 384 16.09 2.79 12.17
C ARG A 384 15.48 3.22 13.50
N VAL A 385 14.22 2.88 13.76
CA VAL A 385 13.63 3.14 15.07
C VAL A 385 14.24 2.22 16.13
N ALA A 386 14.63 2.76 17.28
CA ALA A 386 15.30 2.00 18.34
C ALA A 386 14.38 1.00 19.06
N SER A 387 13.09 1.32 19.18
CA SER A 387 12.07 0.49 19.83
C SER A 387 10.73 0.56 19.11
N ASP A 388 10.12 -0.59 18.83
CA ASP A 388 8.79 -0.65 18.21
C ASP A 388 7.71 -0.05 19.13
N GLU A 389 7.88 -0.10 20.45
CA GLU A 389 6.95 0.56 21.38
C GLU A 389 6.95 2.08 21.23
N HIS A 390 8.13 2.66 20.99
CA HIS A 390 8.26 4.09 20.71
C HIS A 390 7.57 4.47 19.40
N LEU A 391 7.79 3.66 18.35
CA LEU A 391 7.11 3.84 17.07
C LEU A 391 5.59 3.76 17.22
N HIS A 392 5.09 2.75 17.94
CA HIS A 392 3.66 2.57 18.19
C HIS A 392 3.05 3.76 18.95
N GLY A 393 3.78 4.32 19.91
CA GLY A 393 3.39 5.56 20.61
C GLY A 393 3.26 6.75 19.65
N GLU A 394 4.24 6.94 18.76
CA GLU A 394 4.22 8.03 17.77
C GLU A 394 3.15 7.83 16.68
N VAL A 395 2.89 6.59 16.25
CA VAL A 395 1.77 6.24 15.37
C VAL A 395 0.44 6.61 16.02
N TYR A 396 0.24 6.20 17.27
CA TYR A 396 -0.98 6.55 18.01
C TYR A 396 -1.16 8.06 18.12
N ARG A 397 -0.09 8.79 18.49
CA ARG A 397 -0.08 10.26 18.55
C ARG A 397 -0.45 10.90 17.21
N SER A 398 0.11 10.40 16.10
CA SER A 398 -0.23 10.88 14.74
C SER A 398 -1.70 10.61 14.41
N ARG A 399 -2.22 9.41 14.68
CA ARG A 399 -3.62 9.04 14.39
C ARG A 399 -4.61 9.87 15.21
N VAL A 400 -4.29 10.14 16.48
CA VAL A 400 -5.08 11.04 17.34
C VAL A 400 -5.07 12.47 16.81
N ARG A 401 -3.90 12.99 16.41
CA ARG A 401 -3.78 14.32 15.79
C ARG A 401 -4.68 14.42 14.55
N ASP A 402 -4.61 13.44 13.65
CA ASP A 402 -5.43 13.41 12.44
C ASP A 402 -6.94 13.35 12.76
N TRP A 403 -7.34 12.62 13.80
CA TRP A 403 -8.73 12.53 14.25
C TRP A 403 -9.24 13.86 14.84
N ILE A 404 -8.46 14.53 15.70
CA ILE A 404 -8.82 15.82 16.31
C ILE A 404 -9.06 16.89 15.23
N HIS A 405 -8.24 16.90 14.17
CA HIS A 405 -8.41 17.82 13.04
C HIS A 405 -9.47 17.38 12.02
N GLY A 406 -10.14 16.25 12.26
CA GLY A 406 -11.25 15.75 11.45
C GLY A 406 -10.84 15.13 10.12
N VAL A 407 -9.58 14.75 9.98
CA VAL A 407 -9.06 14.01 8.81
C VAL A 407 -9.49 12.55 8.88
N ARG A 408 -9.31 11.93 10.05
CA ARG A 408 -9.85 10.59 10.34
C ARG A 408 -11.27 10.71 10.91
N ALA A 409 -12.18 9.86 10.42
CA ALA A 409 -13.59 9.91 10.84
C ALA A 409 -13.85 9.18 12.17
N ALA A 410 -13.11 8.10 12.43
CA ALA A 410 -13.20 7.31 13.66
C ALA A 410 -12.05 7.65 14.62
N ALA A 411 -12.35 7.65 15.91
CA ALA A 411 -11.35 7.78 16.96
C ALA A 411 -10.54 6.49 17.04
N PRO A 412 -9.19 6.54 17.15
CA PRO A 412 -8.43 5.34 17.44
C PRO A 412 -8.80 4.81 18.83
N PRO A 413 -8.85 3.47 19.03
CA PRO A 413 -9.03 2.86 20.35
C PRO A 413 -8.06 3.42 21.39
N LYS A 414 -8.45 3.48 22.67
CA LYS A 414 -7.59 4.05 23.72
C LYS A 414 -6.32 3.23 23.97
N GLU A 415 -6.38 1.92 23.71
CA GLU A 415 -5.24 1.03 23.84
C GLU A 415 -4.44 0.99 22.53
N THR A 416 -3.15 1.30 22.61
CA THR A 416 -2.26 1.38 21.44
C THR A 416 -2.20 0.06 20.66
N ARG A 417 -2.20 -1.09 21.37
CA ARG A 417 -2.16 -2.42 20.72
C ARG A 417 -3.45 -2.73 20.00
N GLU A 418 -4.61 -2.51 20.64
CA GLU A 418 -5.93 -2.67 20.01
C GLU A 418 -6.09 -1.75 18.78
N ALA A 419 -5.53 -0.53 18.84
CA ALA A 419 -5.52 0.40 17.71
C ALA A 419 -4.67 -0.08 16.52
N LEU A 420 -3.63 -0.88 16.76
CA LEU A 420 -2.78 -1.46 15.72
C LEU A 420 -3.31 -2.80 15.19
N GLU A 421 -3.95 -3.59 16.04
CA GLU A 421 -4.64 -4.83 15.64
C GLU A 421 -5.86 -4.52 14.76
N SER A 422 -6.59 -3.45 15.06
CA SER A 422 -7.74 -3.01 14.25
C SER A 422 -7.34 -2.37 12.91
N GLU A 423 -6.20 -1.67 12.85
CA GLU A 423 -5.66 -1.08 11.63
C GLU A 423 -4.13 -1.23 11.59
N PRO A 424 -3.62 -2.19 10.80
CA PRO A 424 -2.20 -2.52 10.78
C PRO A 424 -1.36 -1.33 10.35
N LEU A 425 -0.15 -1.23 10.90
CA LEU A 425 0.81 -0.21 10.51
C LEU A 425 1.33 -0.50 9.10
N TYR A 426 0.91 0.31 8.14
CA TYR A 426 1.43 0.22 6.78
C TYR A 426 2.83 0.83 6.67
N GLU A 427 3.61 0.33 5.72
CA GLU A 427 5.00 0.76 5.50
C GLU A 427 5.08 2.27 5.17
N ALA A 428 4.16 2.79 4.37
CA ALA A 428 4.07 4.22 4.07
C ALA A 428 3.79 5.07 5.31
N GLU A 429 2.93 4.59 6.24
CA GLU A 429 2.66 5.27 7.49
C GLU A 429 3.89 5.27 8.41
N ARG A 430 4.58 4.11 8.51
CA ARG A 430 5.86 3.97 9.24
C ARG A 430 6.91 4.93 8.72
N LEU A 431 7.23 4.88 7.43
CA LEU A 431 8.25 5.72 6.81
C LEU A 431 7.92 7.21 6.87
N ARG A 432 6.64 7.58 6.78
CA ARG A 432 6.21 8.98 6.95
C ARG A 432 6.46 9.48 8.36
N ILE A 433 6.13 8.69 9.39
CA ILE A 433 6.31 9.09 10.79
C ILE A 433 7.81 9.23 11.11
N ILE A 434 8.64 8.28 10.66
CA ILE A 434 10.09 8.35 10.86
C ILE A 434 10.68 9.57 10.16
N TYR A 435 10.23 9.89 8.95
CA TYR A 435 10.64 11.10 8.26
C TYR A 435 10.25 12.38 9.03
N GLN A 436 9.05 12.40 9.62
CA GLN A 436 8.60 13.51 10.48
C GLN A 436 9.46 13.60 11.75
N LEU A 437 9.85 12.47 12.36
CA LEU A 437 10.78 12.46 13.49
C LEU A 437 12.17 13.03 13.12
N ILE A 438 12.64 12.80 11.89
CA ILE A 438 13.92 13.36 11.41
C ILE A 438 13.79 14.88 11.11
N THR A 439 12.72 15.29 10.43
CA THR A 439 12.65 16.62 9.79
C THR A 439 11.83 17.67 10.53
N ASN A 440 10.87 17.27 11.36
CA ASN A 440 10.07 18.22 12.13
C ASN A 440 10.94 18.97 13.14
N PRO A 441 10.61 20.22 13.46
CA PRO A 441 11.35 20.98 14.46
C PRO A 441 11.16 20.40 15.88
N THR A 442 12.09 20.76 16.77
CA THR A 442 12.21 20.15 18.10
C THR A 442 11.04 20.47 19.04
N ASP A 443 10.34 21.58 18.79
CA ASP A 443 9.11 21.96 19.48
C ASP A 443 7.93 21.03 19.17
N GLU A 444 7.91 20.42 17.98
CA GLU A 444 6.92 19.43 17.59
C GLU A 444 7.32 17.99 17.95
N GLY A 445 8.55 17.80 18.47
CA GLY A 445 9.11 16.50 18.87
C GLY A 445 9.97 15.80 17.81
N GLY A 446 10.42 16.51 16.77
CA GLY A 446 11.38 15.99 15.78
C GLY A 446 12.83 16.43 16.04
N ALA A 447 13.76 15.96 15.21
CA ALA A 447 15.20 16.23 15.32
C ALA A 447 15.61 17.56 14.69
N GLY A 448 14.72 18.22 13.93
CA GLY A 448 14.98 19.50 13.28
C GLY A 448 16.02 19.44 12.15
N ILE A 449 16.17 18.30 11.47
CA ILE A 449 17.16 18.13 10.40
C ILE A 449 16.61 18.66 9.08
N THR A 450 17.34 19.60 8.48
CA THR A 450 16.93 20.32 7.26
C THR A 450 17.97 20.15 6.15
N PRO A 451 17.81 19.19 5.22
CA PRO A 451 18.82 18.92 4.19
C PRO A 451 19.15 20.17 3.36
N LYS A 452 20.44 20.39 3.07
CA LYS A 452 21.00 21.50 2.27
C LYS A 452 20.75 22.92 2.79
N GLU A 453 20.16 23.08 3.97
CA GLU A 453 19.71 24.38 4.48
C GLU A 453 20.20 24.63 5.91
N GLY A 454 20.53 25.88 6.20
CA GLY A 454 20.84 26.35 7.56
C GLY A 454 22.04 25.66 8.19
N GLU A 455 21.85 25.14 9.40
CA GLU A 455 22.90 24.43 10.15
C GLU A 455 23.29 23.08 9.51
N TRP A 456 22.40 22.48 8.73
CA TRP A 456 22.54 21.15 8.15
C TRP A 456 22.90 21.16 6.67
N GLU A 457 23.63 22.19 6.19
CA GLU A 457 24.09 22.30 4.79
C GLU A 457 24.91 21.07 4.33
N GLY A 458 25.61 20.41 5.26
CA GLY A 458 26.35 19.17 4.99
C GLY A 458 25.48 17.94 4.75
N VAL A 459 24.19 17.97 5.12
CA VAL A 459 23.24 16.88 4.82
C VAL A 459 22.74 17.04 3.39
N GLU A 460 23.16 16.15 2.51
CA GLU A 460 22.86 16.20 1.07
C GLU A 460 21.46 15.66 0.77
N SER A 461 21.08 14.53 1.37
CA SER A 461 19.77 13.90 1.14
C SER A 461 19.36 13.00 2.31
N VAL A 462 18.05 12.80 2.44
CA VAL A 462 17.41 11.84 3.36
C VAL A 462 16.44 11.03 2.51
N PHE A 463 16.70 9.74 2.32
CA PHE A 463 15.91 8.89 1.43
C PHE A 463 15.67 7.51 2.04
N ALA A 464 14.55 6.89 1.69
CA ALA A 464 14.22 5.51 2.10
C ALA A 464 14.79 4.52 1.08
N LEU A 465 15.04 3.28 1.51
CA LEU A 465 15.54 2.22 0.63
C LEU A 465 14.41 1.52 -0.13
N HIS A 466 14.72 1.09 -1.36
CA HIS A 466 13.81 0.26 -2.15
C HIS A 466 13.74 -1.18 -1.63
N ASP A 467 12.55 -1.78 -1.72
CA ASP A 467 12.36 -3.23 -1.58
C ASP A 467 12.46 -3.87 -2.97
N HIS A 468 13.64 -4.41 -3.29
CA HIS A 468 13.91 -4.99 -4.62
C HIS A 468 13.14 -6.28 -4.87
N ALA A 469 12.83 -7.05 -3.83
CA ALA A 469 12.04 -8.28 -3.96
C ALA A 469 10.62 -7.92 -4.39
N TYR A 470 10.00 -6.97 -3.69
CA TYR A 470 8.68 -6.48 -4.07
C TYR A 470 8.68 -5.76 -5.41
N ASN A 471 9.62 -4.87 -5.68
CA ASN A 471 9.66 -4.12 -6.94
C ASN A 471 9.68 -5.07 -8.15
N LYS A 472 10.40 -6.19 -8.04
CA LYS A 472 10.43 -7.23 -9.08
C LYS A 472 9.06 -7.90 -9.27
N ASP A 473 8.38 -8.25 -8.18
CA ASP A 473 7.06 -8.86 -8.23
C ASP A 473 5.99 -7.87 -8.70
N TRP A 474 6.10 -6.61 -8.30
CA TRP A 474 5.22 -5.52 -8.72
C TRP A 474 5.27 -5.31 -10.24
N ILE A 475 6.48 -5.17 -10.80
CA ILE A 475 6.69 -5.05 -12.25
C ILE A 475 6.15 -6.29 -12.98
N LYS A 476 6.37 -7.50 -12.45
CA LYS A 476 5.86 -8.74 -13.05
C LYS A 476 4.33 -8.82 -13.04
N LYS A 477 3.68 -8.41 -11.94
CA LYS A 477 2.21 -8.38 -11.81
C LYS A 477 1.60 -7.37 -12.78
N TRP A 478 2.23 -6.22 -12.98
CA TRP A 478 1.70 -5.12 -13.79
C TRP A 478 1.96 -5.27 -15.29
N THR A 479 3.03 -5.94 -15.66
CA THR A 479 3.27 -6.33 -17.06
C THR A 479 2.28 -7.38 -17.56
N SER A 480 1.70 -8.19 -16.66
CA SER A 480 0.70 -9.21 -17.00
C SER A 480 -0.76 -8.74 -16.89
N SER A 481 -1.04 -7.72 -16.08
CA SER A 481 -2.39 -7.18 -15.87
C SER A 481 -2.74 -6.12 -16.92
N TYR A 482 -3.98 -6.06 -17.42
CA TYR A 482 -4.41 -5.03 -18.37
C TYR A 482 -4.96 -3.75 -17.71
N PHE A 483 -5.71 -3.92 -16.61
CA PHE A 483 -6.29 -2.83 -15.83
C PHE A 483 -5.88 -2.98 -14.36
N LEU A 484 -5.64 -1.86 -13.68
CA LEU A 484 -5.40 -1.86 -12.23
C LEU A 484 -6.72 -2.00 -11.47
N LYS A 485 -6.74 -2.91 -10.50
CA LYS A 485 -7.86 -3.04 -9.55
C LYS A 485 -7.72 -2.02 -8.42
N THR A 486 -8.79 -1.80 -7.67
CA THR A 486 -8.74 -0.94 -6.49
C THR A 486 -7.77 -1.45 -5.42
N GLU A 487 -7.60 -2.77 -5.32
CA GLU A 487 -6.64 -3.42 -4.41
C GLU A 487 -5.20 -3.05 -4.78
N ASP A 488 -4.88 -3.01 -6.08
CA ASP A 488 -3.54 -2.63 -6.55
C ASP A 488 -3.22 -1.17 -6.21
N LEU A 489 -4.23 -0.28 -6.25
CA LEU A 489 -4.07 1.12 -5.86
C LEU A 489 -3.88 1.28 -4.34
N ASP A 490 -4.58 0.46 -3.54
CA ASP A 490 -4.40 0.44 -2.08
C ASP A 490 -3.01 -0.10 -1.71
N ASP A 491 -2.47 -1.09 -2.44
CA ASP A 491 -1.10 -1.58 -2.25
C ASP A 491 -0.06 -0.48 -2.53
N ILE A 492 -0.22 0.30 -3.60
CA ILE A 492 0.66 1.45 -3.91
C ILE A 492 0.61 2.45 -2.76
N ARG A 493 -0.59 2.80 -2.30
CA ARG A 493 -0.78 3.71 -1.17
C ARG A 493 -0.02 3.22 0.05
N ASN A 494 -0.19 1.94 0.40
CA ASN A 494 0.34 1.36 1.63
C ASN A 494 1.89 1.35 1.65
N ARG A 495 2.56 1.47 0.50
CA ARG A 495 4.04 1.45 0.39
C ARG A 495 4.69 2.77 -0.01
N LEU A 496 4.08 3.52 -0.94
CA LEU A 496 4.61 4.75 -1.53
C LEU A 496 3.88 6.01 -1.04
N GLY A 497 2.72 5.87 -0.40
CA GLY A 497 1.91 6.97 0.12
C GLY A 497 0.82 7.47 -0.84
N GLU A 498 -0.08 8.29 -0.31
CA GLU A 498 -1.30 8.71 -1.02
C GLU A 498 -1.01 9.63 -2.20
N LYS A 499 -0.01 10.52 -2.13
CA LYS A 499 0.31 11.45 -3.23
C LYS A 499 0.62 10.71 -4.54
N ILE A 500 1.34 9.59 -4.45
CA ILE A 500 1.67 8.73 -5.60
C ILE A 500 0.49 7.84 -5.98
N ALA A 501 -0.25 7.32 -4.99
CA ALA A 501 -1.45 6.56 -5.28
C ALA A 501 -2.51 7.38 -6.04
N PHE A 502 -2.66 8.68 -5.73
CA PHE A 502 -3.53 9.60 -6.49
C PHE A 502 -3.10 9.75 -7.94
N TYR A 503 -1.78 9.77 -8.23
CA TYR A 503 -1.27 9.79 -9.59
C TYR A 503 -1.70 8.54 -10.37
N PHE A 504 -1.38 7.35 -9.87
CA PHE A 504 -1.77 6.10 -10.55
C PHE A 504 -3.28 5.93 -10.65
N ALA A 505 -4.04 6.35 -9.63
CA ALA A 505 -5.50 6.35 -9.68
C ALA A 505 -6.04 7.30 -10.75
N PHE A 506 -5.45 8.49 -10.90
CA PHE A 506 -5.80 9.45 -11.95
C PHE A 506 -5.50 8.87 -13.33
N THR A 507 -4.28 8.41 -13.57
CA THR A 507 -3.85 7.87 -14.86
C THR A 507 -4.68 6.65 -15.26
N GLN A 508 -4.95 5.73 -14.32
CA GLN A 508 -5.84 4.58 -14.57
C GLN A 508 -7.27 5.02 -14.94
N SER A 509 -7.81 6.01 -14.23
CA SER A 509 -9.16 6.51 -14.49
C SER A 509 -9.24 7.25 -15.82
N TYR A 510 -8.22 8.04 -16.15
CA TYR A 510 -8.06 8.74 -17.42
C TYR A 510 -7.97 7.74 -18.58
N PHE A 511 -7.07 6.76 -18.51
CA PHE A 511 -6.93 5.66 -19.47
C PHE A 511 -8.26 4.94 -19.72
N THR A 512 -8.98 4.61 -18.63
CA THR A 512 -10.26 3.90 -18.73
C THR A 512 -11.32 4.75 -19.44
N PHE A 513 -11.43 6.03 -19.10
CA PHE A 513 -12.38 6.96 -19.73
C PHE A 513 -12.04 7.25 -21.20
N LEU A 514 -10.75 7.18 -21.55
CA LEU A 514 -10.24 7.47 -22.89
C LEU A 514 -10.64 6.42 -23.94
N MET A 515 -11.08 5.23 -23.51
CA MET A 515 -11.62 4.20 -24.40
C MET A 515 -12.81 4.71 -25.23
N PHE A 516 -13.70 5.52 -24.64
CA PHE A 516 -14.86 6.05 -25.36
C PHE A 516 -14.46 7.06 -26.47
N PRO A 517 -13.68 8.12 -26.20
CA PRO A 517 -13.20 9.02 -27.24
C PRO A 517 -12.31 8.34 -28.27
N ALA A 518 -11.57 7.29 -27.91
CA ALA A 518 -10.77 6.53 -28.86
C ALA A 518 -11.67 5.79 -29.86
N ALA A 519 -12.69 5.07 -29.37
CA ALA A 519 -13.65 4.37 -30.21
C ALA A 519 -14.47 5.35 -31.07
N PHE A 520 -15.03 6.39 -30.45
CA PHE A 520 -15.84 7.38 -31.16
C PHE A 520 -15.01 8.24 -32.12
N GLY A 521 -13.77 8.59 -31.75
CA GLY A 521 -12.83 9.32 -32.60
C GLY A 521 -12.42 8.51 -33.83
N PHE A 522 -12.17 7.21 -33.67
CA PHE A 522 -11.92 6.31 -34.79
C PHE A 522 -13.13 6.22 -35.74
N ILE A 523 -14.35 6.05 -35.19
CA ILE A 523 -15.59 6.04 -35.99
C ILE A 523 -15.79 7.37 -36.70
N SER A 524 -15.58 8.49 -36.01
CA SER A 524 -15.72 9.83 -36.58
C SER A 524 -14.71 10.07 -37.70
N TRP A 525 -13.48 9.59 -37.55
CA TRP A 525 -12.46 9.69 -38.60
C TRP A 525 -12.86 8.89 -39.84
N LEU A 526 -13.45 7.70 -39.68
CA LEU A 526 -13.93 6.87 -40.80
C LEU A 526 -15.18 7.45 -41.51
N ILE A 527 -16.12 8.03 -40.75
CA ILE A 527 -17.44 8.42 -41.26
C ILE A 527 -17.56 9.91 -41.53
N PHE A 528 -17.22 10.76 -40.55
CA PHE A 528 -17.49 12.20 -40.59
C PHE A 528 -16.30 13.04 -41.07
N GLY A 529 -15.10 12.45 -41.12
CA GLY A 529 -13.88 13.15 -41.53
C GLY A 529 -13.35 14.13 -40.48
N TYR A 530 -12.53 15.07 -40.94
CA TYR A 530 -11.88 16.09 -40.10
C TYR A 530 -12.85 17.25 -39.80
N PHE A 531 -12.66 17.94 -38.67
CA PHE A 531 -13.46 19.12 -38.30
C PHE A 531 -14.98 18.88 -38.20
N SER A 532 -15.37 17.67 -37.79
CA SER A 532 -16.78 17.31 -37.59
C SER A 532 -17.40 18.05 -36.39
N PRO A 533 -18.51 18.78 -36.55
CA PRO A 533 -19.22 19.43 -35.45
C PRO A 533 -19.73 18.40 -34.43
N ILE A 534 -20.15 17.22 -34.90
CA ILE A 534 -20.64 16.12 -34.06
C ILE A 534 -19.50 15.66 -33.14
N TYR A 535 -18.30 15.49 -33.68
CA TYR A 535 -17.13 15.13 -32.88
C TYR A 535 -16.78 16.22 -31.86
N GLY A 536 -16.80 17.49 -32.27
CA GLY A 536 -16.53 18.61 -31.37
C GLY A 536 -17.47 18.65 -30.16
N VAL A 537 -18.77 18.44 -30.37
CA VAL A 537 -19.77 18.38 -29.29
C VAL A 537 -19.53 17.18 -28.37
N VAL A 538 -19.34 15.98 -28.94
CA VAL A 538 -19.11 14.77 -28.15
C VAL A 538 -17.82 14.86 -27.33
N SER A 539 -16.75 15.41 -27.92
CA SER A 539 -15.47 15.62 -27.24
C SER A 539 -15.60 16.62 -26.08
N ALA A 540 -16.28 17.75 -26.29
CA ALA A 540 -16.53 18.74 -25.23
C ALA A 540 -17.39 18.18 -24.09
N VAL A 541 -18.41 17.38 -24.42
CA VAL A 541 -19.23 16.67 -23.42
C VAL A 541 -18.40 15.69 -22.63
N TRP A 542 -17.59 14.86 -23.30
CA TRP A 542 -16.73 13.90 -22.64
C TRP A 542 -15.70 14.57 -21.71
N CYS A 543 -15.02 15.64 -22.16
CA CYS A 543 -14.06 16.36 -21.33
C CYS A 543 -14.71 16.94 -20.06
N THR A 544 -15.95 17.43 -20.18
CA THR A 544 -16.73 17.95 -19.05
C THR A 544 -17.13 16.84 -18.08
N VAL A 545 -17.60 15.70 -18.61
CA VAL A 545 -17.99 14.54 -17.80
C VAL A 545 -16.78 13.96 -17.07
N PHE A 546 -15.66 13.74 -17.75
CA PHE A 546 -14.44 13.22 -17.14
C PHE A 546 -13.93 14.13 -16.01
N THR A 547 -13.84 15.44 -16.25
CA THR A 547 -13.31 16.38 -15.25
C THR A 547 -14.19 16.46 -13.99
N GLU A 548 -15.52 16.45 -14.14
CA GLU A 548 -16.43 16.47 -12.99
C GLU A 548 -16.54 15.10 -12.30
N TYR A 549 -16.41 14.00 -13.06
CA TYR A 549 -16.31 12.65 -12.50
C TYR A 549 -15.04 12.49 -11.65
N TRP A 550 -13.88 12.89 -12.17
CA TRP A 550 -12.62 12.81 -11.43
C TRP A 550 -12.65 13.64 -10.15
N ARG A 551 -13.22 14.85 -10.19
CA ARG A 551 -13.44 15.70 -8.99
C ARG A 551 -14.25 14.96 -7.92
N HIS A 552 -15.22 14.15 -8.32
CA HIS A 552 -15.98 13.33 -7.39
C HIS A 552 -15.16 12.14 -6.87
N GLN A 553 -14.54 11.38 -7.79
CA GLN A 553 -13.73 10.20 -7.46
C GLN A 553 -12.58 10.53 -6.50
N GLU A 554 -11.93 11.68 -6.69
CA GLU A 554 -10.89 12.17 -5.78
C GLU A 554 -11.39 12.33 -4.34
N THR A 555 -12.61 12.85 -4.16
CA THR A 555 -13.22 12.97 -2.84
C THR A 555 -13.51 11.60 -2.23
N ASP A 556 -13.94 10.63 -3.03
CA ASP A 556 -14.21 9.26 -2.57
C ASP A 556 -12.92 8.55 -2.15
N LEU A 557 -11.85 8.68 -2.94
CA LEU A 557 -10.52 8.15 -2.61
C LEU A 557 -9.97 8.81 -1.34
N ALA A 558 -10.10 10.14 -1.20
CA ALA A 558 -9.64 10.86 -0.01
C ALA A 558 -10.37 10.40 1.27
N VAL A 559 -11.65 10.01 1.17
CA VAL A 559 -12.39 9.43 2.31
C VAL A 559 -12.00 7.96 2.53
N ARG A 560 -11.90 7.15 1.48
CA ARG A 560 -11.48 5.73 1.57
C ARG A 560 -10.11 5.59 2.23
N TRP A 561 -9.18 6.46 1.84
CA TRP A 561 -7.82 6.51 2.37
C TRP A 561 -7.69 7.31 3.66
N GLY A 562 -8.77 7.90 4.17
CA GLY A 562 -8.75 8.64 5.44
C GLY A 562 -7.82 9.87 5.43
N VAL A 563 -7.64 10.50 4.28
CA VAL A 563 -6.77 11.67 4.08
C VAL A 563 -7.54 12.95 3.76
N ARG A 564 -8.88 12.90 3.69
CA ARG A 564 -9.71 14.07 3.38
C ARG A 564 -9.43 15.23 4.34
N GLY A 565 -9.00 16.37 3.80
CA GLY A 565 -8.69 17.57 4.58
C GLY A 565 -7.32 17.57 5.23
N VAL A 566 -6.41 16.69 4.80
CA VAL A 566 -5.01 16.63 5.28
C VAL A 566 -4.26 17.95 5.05
N SER A 567 -4.67 18.76 4.08
CA SER A 567 -4.14 20.10 3.83
C SER A 567 -4.19 21.04 5.05
N LYS A 568 -5.04 20.78 6.05
CA LYS A 568 -5.12 21.54 7.30
C LYS A 568 -4.03 21.20 8.32
N ILE A 569 -3.48 20.00 8.22
CA ILE A 569 -2.47 19.44 9.13
C ILE A 569 -1.13 19.24 8.41
N ASP A 570 -0.97 19.95 7.31
CA ASP A 570 0.24 19.91 6.51
C ASP A 570 1.41 20.58 7.25
N VAL A 571 2.62 20.19 6.89
CA VAL A 571 3.84 20.70 7.53
C VAL A 571 3.95 22.19 7.26
N ARG A 572 4.31 22.96 8.31
CA ARG A 572 4.55 24.39 8.18
C ARG A 572 5.74 24.63 7.26
N HIS A 573 5.58 25.61 6.38
CA HIS A 573 6.66 26.04 5.51
C HIS A 573 7.75 26.72 6.34
N ARG A 574 9.00 26.30 6.18
CA ARG A 574 10.12 26.73 7.02
C ARG A 574 10.41 28.23 6.92
N GLU A 575 10.27 28.81 5.72
CA GLU A 575 10.51 30.25 5.49
C GLU A 575 9.28 31.12 5.82
N PHE A 576 8.24 30.55 6.44
CA PHE A 576 7.05 31.29 6.81
C PHE A 576 7.37 32.36 7.86
N ALA A 577 7.19 33.62 7.50
CA ALA A 577 7.41 34.77 8.38
C ALA A 577 6.06 35.30 8.91
N PRO A 578 5.66 34.98 10.16
CA PRO A 578 4.41 35.49 10.73
C PRO A 578 4.53 36.98 11.06
N GLU A 579 3.45 37.74 10.87
CA GLU A 579 3.40 39.18 11.20
C GLU A 579 2.90 39.42 12.63
N LYS A 580 2.00 38.55 13.11
CA LYS A 580 1.48 38.56 14.48
C LYS A 580 1.20 37.14 14.95
N THR A 581 1.34 36.88 16.24
CA THR A 581 0.88 35.63 16.85
C THR A 581 -0.57 35.79 17.27
N VAL A 582 -1.45 34.89 16.83
CA VAL A 582 -2.87 34.87 17.17
C VAL A 582 -3.19 33.53 17.81
N THR A 583 -4.12 33.52 18.77
CA THR A 583 -4.65 32.28 19.33
C THR A 583 -5.67 31.70 18.36
N ASP A 584 -5.44 30.48 17.89
CA ASP A 584 -6.37 29.76 17.02
C ASP A 584 -7.73 29.60 17.74
N PRO A 585 -8.85 30.03 17.14
CA PRO A 585 -10.16 29.93 17.77
C PRO A 585 -10.65 28.49 17.94
N VAL A 586 -10.08 27.52 17.22
CA VAL A 586 -10.46 26.10 17.27
C VAL A 586 -9.57 25.34 18.26
N THR A 587 -8.25 25.46 18.16
CA THR A 587 -7.31 24.68 19.00
C THR A 587 -6.91 25.40 20.29
N GLY A 588 -7.01 26.73 20.35
CA GLY A 588 -6.50 27.52 21.46
C GLY A 588 -4.98 27.68 21.46
N GLU A 589 -4.27 27.16 20.44
CA GLU A 589 -2.83 27.26 20.31
C GLU A 589 -2.41 28.64 19.80
N LYS A 590 -1.22 29.09 20.20
CA LYS A 590 -0.63 30.33 19.68
C LYS A 590 0.04 30.04 18.33
N VAL A 591 -0.59 30.48 17.24
CA VAL A 591 -0.11 30.27 15.88
C VAL A 591 0.39 31.56 15.25
N GLY A 592 1.41 31.46 14.40
CA GLY A 592 1.88 32.58 13.59
C GLY A 592 0.85 32.91 12.51
N PHE A 593 0.42 34.16 12.43
CA PHE A 593 -0.63 34.59 11.51
C PHE A 593 -0.10 35.61 10.51
N PHE A 594 -0.46 35.39 9.24
CA PHE A 594 -0.24 36.34 8.14
C PHE A 594 -1.58 36.77 7.53
N PRO A 595 -1.89 38.08 7.42
CA PRO A 595 -3.17 38.55 6.90
C PRO A 595 -3.44 38.11 5.45
N SER A 596 -4.59 37.48 5.20
CA SER A 596 -5.01 37.02 3.87
C SER A 596 -5.20 38.18 2.88
N SER A 597 -5.62 39.37 3.34
CA SER A 597 -5.75 40.57 2.51
C SER A 597 -4.41 41.04 1.95
N LYS A 598 -3.36 41.02 2.78
CA LYS A 598 -1.98 41.35 2.37
C LYS A 598 -1.43 40.29 1.42
N ARG A 599 -1.71 39.00 1.68
CA ARG A 599 -1.39 37.91 0.75
C ARG A 599 -2.05 38.13 -0.61
N PHE A 600 -3.34 38.45 -0.64
CA PHE A 600 -4.08 38.71 -1.87
C PHE A 600 -3.52 39.91 -2.65
N GLN A 601 -3.16 41.00 -1.98
CA GLN A 601 -2.47 42.14 -2.62
C GLN A 601 -1.14 41.73 -3.25
N ARG A 602 -0.36 40.87 -2.57
CA ARG A 602 0.90 40.33 -3.13
C ARG A 602 0.64 39.39 -4.30
N GLN A 603 -0.38 38.53 -4.21
CA GLN A 603 -0.77 37.62 -5.30
C GLN A 603 -1.21 38.36 -6.55
N LEU A 604 -1.65 39.62 -6.47
CA LEU A 604 -1.97 40.41 -7.66
C LEU A 604 -0.77 40.57 -8.62
N LEU A 605 0.48 40.50 -8.10
CA LEU A 605 1.71 40.49 -8.91
C LEU A 605 1.84 39.25 -9.82
N GLN A 606 1.03 38.20 -9.61
CA GLN A 606 0.98 37.06 -10.52
C GLN A 606 0.43 37.42 -11.91
N VAL A 607 -0.41 38.46 -12.01
CA VAL A 607 -0.99 38.92 -13.29
C VAL A 607 0.08 39.53 -14.20
N PRO A 608 0.86 40.56 -13.77
CA PRO A 608 1.96 41.06 -14.59
C PRO A 608 3.02 39.99 -14.83
N PHE A 609 3.29 39.09 -13.88
CA PHE A 609 4.17 37.94 -14.10
C PHE A 609 3.67 37.05 -15.26
N ALA A 610 2.39 36.65 -15.25
CA ALA A 610 1.80 35.85 -16.31
C ALA A 610 1.87 36.57 -17.68
N LEU A 611 1.60 37.88 -17.71
CA LEU A 611 1.76 38.69 -18.92
C LEU A 611 3.21 38.71 -19.42
N THR A 612 4.19 38.87 -18.53
CA THR A 612 5.61 38.80 -18.89
C THR A 612 5.97 37.43 -19.46
N VAL A 613 5.48 36.34 -18.87
CA VAL A 613 5.69 34.97 -19.39
C VAL A 613 5.14 34.84 -20.81
N VAL A 614 3.89 35.27 -21.03
CA VAL A 614 3.24 35.22 -22.35
C VAL A 614 4.02 36.04 -23.38
N VAL A 615 4.46 37.25 -23.02
CA VAL A 615 5.23 38.11 -23.92
C VAL A 615 6.61 37.52 -24.21
N CYS A 616 7.37 37.12 -23.19
CA CYS A 616 8.73 36.62 -23.37
C CYS A 616 8.77 35.31 -24.14
N LEU A 617 8.07 34.28 -23.67
CA LEU A 617 8.04 32.97 -24.35
C LEU A 617 7.28 33.06 -25.67
N GLY A 618 6.18 33.82 -25.70
CA GLY A 618 5.38 33.96 -26.91
C GLY A 618 6.09 34.69 -28.04
N THR A 619 6.91 35.70 -27.74
CA THR A 619 7.72 36.38 -28.76
C THR A 619 8.74 35.44 -29.38
N VAL A 620 9.42 34.62 -28.56
CA VAL A 620 10.39 33.63 -29.08
C VAL A 620 9.69 32.61 -29.97
N ILE A 621 8.58 32.03 -29.50
CA ILE A 621 7.80 31.06 -30.27
C ILE A 621 7.27 31.68 -31.58
N ALA A 622 6.70 32.88 -31.53
CA ALA A 622 6.19 33.57 -32.71
C ALA A 622 7.30 33.92 -33.71
N THR A 623 8.48 34.30 -33.23
CA THR A 623 9.65 34.58 -34.09
C THR A 623 10.12 33.29 -34.77
N CYS A 624 10.32 32.21 -34.02
CA CYS A 624 10.69 30.91 -34.58
C CYS A 624 9.65 30.39 -35.56
N PHE A 625 8.37 30.57 -35.25
CA PHE A 625 7.26 30.23 -36.14
C PHE A 625 7.32 31.02 -37.47
N GLY A 626 7.56 32.34 -37.39
CA GLY A 626 7.75 33.18 -38.58
C GLY A 626 8.93 32.75 -39.44
N ILE A 627 10.08 32.42 -38.82
CA ILE A 627 11.25 31.89 -39.51
C ILE A 627 10.93 30.54 -40.17
N GLU A 628 10.22 29.65 -39.47
CA GLU A 628 9.82 28.34 -40.01
C GLU A 628 8.92 28.51 -41.25
N VAL A 629 7.90 29.37 -41.18
CA VAL A 629 7.03 29.69 -42.33
C VAL A 629 7.84 30.25 -43.49
N PHE A 630 8.75 31.19 -43.22
CA PHE A 630 9.60 31.78 -44.25
C PHE A 630 10.47 30.73 -44.97
N ILE A 631 11.14 29.85 -44.21
CA ILE A 631 12.01 28.82 -44.79
C ILE A 631 11.19 27.77 -45.56
N SER A 632 10.02 27.37 -45.05
CA SER A 632 9.20 26.34 -45.70
C SER A 632 8.50 26.84 -46.96
N GLU A 633 7.92 28.04 -46.92
CA GLU A 633 7.00 28.55 -47.95
C GLU A 633 7.64 29.55 -48.93
N VAL A 634 8.62 30.34 -48.48
CA VAL A 634 9.20 31.46 -49.27
C VAL A 634 10.58 31.09 -49.84
N TYR A 635 11.43 30.46 -49.02
CA TYR A 635 12.81 30.15 -49.41
C TYR A 635 12.90 28.94 -50.35
N ASN A 636 13.56 29.13 -51.50
CA ASN A 636 13.83 28.07 -52.50
C ASN A 636 15.34 27.93 -52.84
N GLY A 637 16.22 28.45 -51.98
CA GLY A 637 17.66 28.33 -52.15
C GLY A 637 18.23 26.96 -51.73
N PRO A 638 19.56 26.76 -51.89
CA PRO A 638 20.23 25.54 -51.44
C PRO A 638 20.12 25.36 -49.92
N LEU A 639 20.32 24.12 -49.44
CA LEU A 639 20.27 23.73 -48.02
C LEU A 639 18.91 23.89 -47.30
N LYS A 640 17.81 24.07 -48.03
CA LYS A 640 16.45 24.14 -47.45
C LYS A 640 16.16 23.00 -46.45
N SER A 641 16.58 21.77 -46.73
CA SER A 641 16.38 20.62 -45.85
C SER A 641 17.09 20.73 -44.50
N VAL A 642 18.21 21.46 -44.42
CA VAL A 642 18.97 21.68 -43.18
C VAL A 642 18.49 22.93 -42.46
N LEU A 643 18.19 24.00 -43.20
CA LEU A 643 17.73 25.28 -42.65
C LEU A 643 16.40 25.17 -41.91
N VAL A 644 15.52 24.22 -42.29
CA VAL A 644 14.25 23.96 -41.59
C VAL A 644 14.45 23.58 -40.10
N PHE A 645 15.64 23.10 -39.71
CA PHE A 645 15.94 22.79 -38.32
C PHE A 645 16.42 23.99 -37.48
N ILE A 646 16.67 25.16 -38.09
CA ILE A 646 17.13 26.36 -37.35
C ILE A 646 16.13 26.79 -36.27
N PRO A 647 14.82 26.97 -36.56
CA PRO A 647 13.85 27.32 -35.52
C PRO A 647 13.82 26.32 -34.37
N THR A 648 13.90 25.02 -34.67
CA THR A 648 13.97 23.95 -33.68
C THR A 648 15.21 24.09 -32.80
N GLY A 649 16.38 24.34 -33.39
CA GLY A 649 17.63 24.54 -32.64
C GLY A 649 17.60 25.78 -31.74
N ILE A 650 16.95 26.85 -32.18
CA ILE A 650 16.73 28.05 -31.35
C ILE A 650 15.81 27.70 -30.17
N LEU A 651 14.66 27.05 -30.42
CA LEU A 651 13.71 26.69 -29.37
C LEU A 651 14.32 25.73 -28.34
N THR A 652 15.06 24.71 -28.76
CA THR A 652 15.69 23.74 -27.84
C THR A 652 16.81 24.34 -27.01
N THR A 653 17.43 25.44 -27.46
CA THR A 653 18.50 26.13 -26.72
C THR A 653 17.95 27.25 -25.83
N VAL A 654 17.06 28.10 -26.38
CA VAL A 654 16.59 29.32 -25.72
C VAL A 654 15.48 29.04 -24.71
N ASN A 655 14.54 28.11 -25.00
CA ASN A 655 13.41 27.87 -24.11
C ASN A 655 13.86 27.37 -22.72
N PRO A 656 14.77 26.38 -22.58
CA PRO A 656 15.24 25.94 -21.26
C PRO A 656 15.92 27.05 -20.43
N ILE A 657 16.64 27.96 -21.10
CA ILE A 657 17.29 29.10 -20.46
C ILE A 657 16.21 30.06 -19.92
N LEU A 658 15.23 30.42 -20.76
CA LEU A 658 14.14 31.31 -20.34
C LEU A 658 13.26 30.70 -19.27
N THR A 659 12.90 29.42 -19.37
CA THR A 659 12.10 28.75 -18.33
C THR A 659 12.84 28.67 -17.01
N THR A 660 14.17 28.45 -17.02
CA THR A 660 14.98 28.48 -15.79
C THR A 660 14.94 29.87 -15.15
N ILE A 661 15.13 30.93 -15.94
CA ILE A 661 15.07 32.32 -15.45
C ILE A 661 13.67 32.63 -14.89
N LEU A 662 12.62 32.32 -15.63
CA LEU A 662 11.23 32.59 -15.24
C LEU A 662 10.80 31.75 -14.03
N THR A 663 11.29 30.52 -13.90
CA THR A 663 11.06 29.67 -12.71
C THR A 663 11.72 30.28 -11.49
N ASN A 664 12.96 30.78 -11.60
CA ASN A 664 13.61 31.49 -10.49
C ASN A 664 12.82 32.74 -10.06
N PHE A 665 12.26 33.50 -11.02
CA PHE A 665 11.35 34.60 -10.70
C PHE A 665 10.06 34.11 -10.03
N ALA A 666 9.47 33.01 -10.51
CA ALA A 666 8.28 32.41 -9.90
C ALA A 666 8.52 31.95 -8.45
N THR A 667 9.67 31.34 -8.18
CA THR A 667 10.11 30.94 -6.84
C THR A 667 10.20 32.15 -5.92
N ARG A 668 10.92 33.21 -6.34
CA ARG A 668 11.04 34.46 -5.56
C ARG A 668 9.69 35.14 -5.32
N LEU A 669 8.81 35.14 -6.32
CA LEU A 669 7.46 35.70 -6.18
C LEU A 669 6.63 34.88 -5.19
N THR A 670 6.73 33.56 -5.20
CA THR A 670 5.99 32.67 -4.29
C THR A 670 6.52 32.78 -2.86
N GLN A 671 7.84 32.92 -2.66
CA GLN A 671 8.43 33.27 -1.36
C GLN A 671 7.90 34.61 -0.84
N PHE A 672 7.79 35.63 -1.72
CA PHE A 672 7.22 36.91 -1.36
C PHE A 672 5.73 36.82 -0.94
N GLU A 673 4.95 35.90 -1.52
CA GLU A 673 3.56 35.64 -1.15
C GLU A 673 3.40 35.04 0.27
N ASN A 674 4.46 34.47 0.85
CA ASN A 674 4.55 34.01 2.24
C ASN A 674 3.42 33.03 2.64
N TYR A 675 3.53 31.79 2.13
CA TYR A 675 2.62 30.69 2.44
C TYR A 675 2.96 30.04 3.78
N GLU A 676 1.92 29.60 4.49
CA GLU A 676 2.05 29.02 5.83
C GLU A 676 2.43 27.54 5.79
N THR A 677 1.90 26.77 4.83
CA THR A 677 2.16 25.34 4.68
C THR A 677 2.95 25.03 3.42
N GLN A 678 3.74 23.96 3.45
CA GLN A 678 4.55 23.54 2.32
C GLN A 678 3.68 23.18 1.10
N GLY A 679 2.59 22.44 1.27
CA GLY A 679 1.70 22.08 0.17
C GLY A 679 1.02 23.28 -0.49
N ALA A 680 0.73 24.35 0.27
CA ALA A 680 0.17 25.58 -0.30
C ALA A 680 1.22 26.35 -1.13
N TYR A 681 2.47 26.38 -0.66
CA TYR A 681 3.60 26.94 -1.41
C TYR A 681 3.80 26.19 -2.74
N ASP A 682 3.89 24.86 -2.69
CA ASP A 682 4.09 24.01 -3.87
C ASP A 682 2.95 24.15 -4.89
N THR A 683 1.70 24.22 -4.40
CA THR A 683 0.50 24.44 -5.23
C THR A 683 0.58 25.77 -5.96
N ALA A 684 0.96 26.85 -5.27
CA ALA A 684 1.06 28.19 -5.84
C ALA A 684 2.20 28.30 -6.85
N LEU A 685 3.35 27.68 -6.58
CA LEU A 685 4.48 27.62 -7.50
C LEU A 685 4.09 26.84 -8.77
N THR A 686 3.44 25.69 -8.62
CA THR A 686 2.99 24.85 -9.74
C THR A 686 2.00 25.59 -10.65
N ARG A 687 1.09 26.41 -10.09
CA ARG A 687 0.18 27.26 -10.89
C ARG A 687 0.93 28.27 -11.76
N LYS A 688 1.99 28.87 -11.23
CA LYS A 688 2.85 29.80 -12.00
C LYS A 688 3.64 29.07 -13.09
N ILE A 689 4.13 27.88 -12.78
CA ILE A 689 4.83 27.01 -13.73
C ILE A 689 3.91 26.52 -14.85
N PHE A 690 2.65 26.22 -14.54
CA PHE A 690 1.64 25.82 -15.52
C PHE A 690 1.44 26.86 -16.63
N VAL A 691 1.49 28.17 -16.33
CA VAL A 691 1.37 29.22 -17.36
C VAL A 691 2.49 29.13 -18.39
N MET A 692 3.73 28.87 -17.95
CA MET A 692 4.87 28.67 -18.85
C MET A 692 4.66 27.42 -19.72
N ASN A 693 4.29 26.30 -19.09
CA ASN A 693 4.05 25.04 -19.79
C ASN A 693 2.92 25.16 -20.82
N PHE A 694 1.83 25.83 -20.46
CA PHE A 694 0.69 26.09 -21.36
C PHE A 694 1.14 26.82 -22.64
N ILE A 695 1.95 27.88 -22.49
CA ILE A 695 2.45 28.65 -23.64
C ILE A 695 3.41 27.81 -24.48
N LEU A 696 4.34 27.09 -23.85
CA LEU A 696 5.30 26.25 -24.57
C LEU A 696 4.65 25.09 -25.34
N SER A 697 3.60 24.51 -24.79
CA SER A 697 2.91 23.36 -25.39
C SER A 697 1.91 23.75 -26.48
N TYR A 698 1.12 24.81 -26.27
CA TYR A 698 -0.04 25.07 -27.13
C TYR A 698 0.12 26.26 -28.06
N LEU A 699 0.98 27.24 -27.75
CA LEU A 699 1.04 28.49 -28.52
C LEU A 699 1.41 28.26 -29.99
N GLY A 700 2.31 27.30 -30.28
CA GLY A 700 2.65 26.94 -31.66
C GLY A 700 1.44 26.48 -32.47
N ILE A 701 0.58 25.64 -31.88
CA ILE A 701 -0.65 25.17 -32.52
C ILE A 701 -1.67 26.32 -32.63
N PHE A 702 -1.80 27.16 -31.61
CA PHE A 702 -2.66 28.36 -31.65
C PHE A 702 -2.26 29.31 -32.78
N LEU A 703 -0.96 29.57 -32.97
CA LEU A 703 -0.45 30.39 -34.07
C LEU A 703 -0.79 29.76 -35.43
N THR A 704 -0.64 28.44 -35.58
CA THR A 704 -1.02 27.79 -36.83
C THR A 704 -2.52 27.87 -37.09
N ALA A 705 -3.33 27.57 -36.08
CA ALA A 705 -4.79 27.47 -36.17
C ALA A 705 -5.50 28.81 -36.36
N PHE A 706 -5.10 29.84 -35.61
CA PHE A 706 -5.81 31.13 -35.54
C PHE A 706 -5.10 32.26 -36.29
N VAL A 707 -3.82 32.11 -36.62
CA VAL A 707 -3.03 33.15 -37.29
C VAL A 707 -2.65 32.71 -38.72
N TYR A 708 -1.89 31.62 -38.87
CA TYR A 708 -1.34 31.23 -40.17
C TYR A 708 -2.39 30.74 -41.17
N VAL A 709 -3.20 29.75 -40.82
CA VAL A 709 -4.17 29.20 -41.78
C VAL A 709 -5.27 30.22 -42.15
N PRO A 710 -5.83 30.98 -41.19
CA PRO A 710 -6.88 31.96 -41.51
C PRO A 710 -6.37 33.23 -42.21
N PHE A 711 -5.17 33.71 -41.86
CA PHE A 711 -4.67 35.04 -42.27
C PHE A 711 -3.31 34.98 -43.00
N GLY A 712 -2.88 33.80 -43.46
CA GLY A 712 -1.56 33.62 -44.07
C GLY A 712 -1.30 34.56 -45.25
N SER A 713 -2.32 34.86 -46.07
CA SER A 713 -2.17 35.75 -47.23
C SER A 713 -1.80 37.19 -46.84
N LEU A 714 -2.22 37.62 -45.65
CA LEU A 714 -1.88 38.92 -45.10
C LEU A 714 -0.49 38.92 -44.48
N ILE A 715 -0.06 37.81 -43.90
CA ILE A 715 1.17 37.72 -43.09
C ILE A 715 2.40 37.45 -43.94
N VAL A 716 2.31 36.53 -44.90
CA VAL A 716 3.44 36.09 -45.72
C VAL A 716 4.19 37.24 -46.41
N PRO A 717 3.53 38.26 -46.97
CA PRO A 717 4.23 39.42 -47.55
C PRO A 717 5.10 40.20 -46.54
N TYR A 718 4.76 40.19 -45.25
CA TYR A 718 5.56 40.86 -44.21
C TYR A 718 6.73 40.00 -43.71
N LEU A 719 6.76 38.70 -44.03
CA LEU A 719 7.87 37.81 -43.67
C LEU A 719 9.14 38.09 -44.51
N ASP A 720 9.05 38.92 -45.55
CA ASP A 720 10.20 39.44 -46.29
C ASP A 720 11.19 40.21 -45.41
N VAL A 721 10.81 40.61 -44.19
CA VAL A 721 11.75 41.16 -43.19
C VAL A 721 12.93 40.22 -42.93
N PHE A 722 12.72 38.91 -43.04
CA PHE A 722 13.78 37.91 -42.87
C PHE A 722 14.72 37.82 -44.07
N ASN A 723 14.34 38.36 -45.25
CA ASN A 723 15.25 38.45 -46.40
C ASN A 723 16.48 39.29 -46.06
N VAL A 724 16.37 40.29 -45.18
CA VAL A 724 17.51 41.11 -44.74
C VAL A 724 18.59 40.25 -44.05
N ALA A 725 18.18 39.26 -43.26
CA ALA A 725 19.09 38.35 -42.56
C ALA A 725 19.67 37.26 -43.47
N VAL A 726 18.97 36.89 -44.55
CA VAL A 726 19.38 35.82 -45.48
C VAL A 726 20.17 36.34 -46.69
N ARG A 727 20.07 37.64 -47.02
CA ARG A 727 20.85 38.32 -48.08
C ARG A 727 22.36 38.03 -48.07
N PRO A 728 23.06 37.95 -46.92
CA PRO A 728 24.49 37.64 -46.90
C PRO A 728 24.83 36.21 -47.35
N PHE A 729 23.84 35.31 -47.35
CA PHE A 729 23.99 33.88 -47.61
C PHE A 729 23.33 33.43 -48.91
N ALA A 730 22.61 34.32 -49.61
CA ALA A 730 21.97 34.03 -50.88
C ALA A 730 22.94 34.30 -52.04
N GLU A 731 23.10 33.34 -52.94
CA GLU A 731 23.99 33.46 -54.11
C GLU A 731 23.37 34.31 -55.24
N SER A 732 22.04 34.50 -55.24
CA SER A 732 21.34 35.37 -56.19
C SER A 732 20.05 35.98 -55.64
N GLU A 733 19.72 37.22 -56.04
CA GLU A 733 18.47 37.90 -55.62
C GLU A 733 17.20 37.14 -56.04
N LYS A 734 17.27 36.29 -57.07
CA LYS A 734 16.18 35.41 -57.49
C LYS A 734 15.81 34.33 -56.47
N GLN A 735 16.69 34.03 -55.52
CA GLN A 735 16.43 33.09 -54.41
C GLN A 735 15.69 33.74 -53.23
N LEU A 736 15.63 35.08 -53.20
CA LEU A 736 15.04 35.89 -52.13
C LEU A 736 13.62 36.40 -52.46
N HIS A 737 13.19 36.26 -53.72
CA HIS A 737 11.87 36.67 -54.18
C HIS A 737 11.03 35.47 -54.58
N HIS A 738 9.72 35.54 -54.32
CA HIS A 738 8.76 34.57 -54.83
C HIS A 738 8.84 34.50 -56.37
N THR A 739 9.18 33.34 -56.92
CA THR A 739 8.85 33.02 -58.31
C THR A 739 7.32 33.06 -58.45
N GLU A 740 6.79 33.66 -59.52
CA GLU A 740 5.35 33.88 -59.81
C GLU A 740 4.49 32.60 -59.96
N THR A 741 4.63 31.62 -59.07
CA THR A 741 3.71 30.50 -58.92
C THR A 741 2.76 30.81 -57.78
N SER A 742 1.46 30.77 -58.07
CA SER A 742 0.36 31.03 -57.14
C SER A 742 0.61 30.42 -55.76
N TRP A 743 0.98 31.25 -54.80
CA TRP A 743 1.15 30.84 -53.40
C TRP A 743 -0.20 30.37 -52.86
N SER A 744 -0.22 29.15 -52.30
CA SER A 744 -1.42 28.54 -51.70
C SER A 744 -1.09 28.07 -50.30
N ILE A 745 -1.95 28.38 -49.33
CA ILE A 745 -1.76 27.94 -47.94
C ILE A 745 -1.79 26.41 -47.86
N ASN A 746 -0.91 25.86 -47.03
CA ASN A 746 -0.89 24.45 -46.71
C ASN A 746 -1.74 24.15 -45.46
N PRO A 747 -3.01 23.74 -45.60
CA PRO A 747 -3.88 23.44 -44.46
C PRO A 747 -3.46 22.20 -43.68
N ASP A 748 -2.68 21.31 -44.31
CA ASP A 748 -2.16 20.11 -43.66
C ASP A 748 -1.12 20.42 -42.60
N ARG A 749 -0.59 21.66 -42.53
CA ARG A 749 0.36 22.07 -41.49
C ARG A 749 -0.23 21.90 -40.09
N LEU A 750 -1.46 22.36 -39.88
CA LEU A 750 -2.15 22.22 -38.59
C LEU A 750 -2.28 20.75 -38.19
N ARG A 751 -2.71 19.90 -39.14
CA ARG A 751 -2.83 18.45 -38.92
C ARG A 751 -1.49 17.80 -38.59
N LYS A 752 -0.42 18.11 -39.34
CA LYS A 752 0.92 17.57 -39.10
C LYS A 752 1.47 17.95 -37.72
N GLN A 753 1.22 19.18 -37.28
CA GLN A 753 1.64 19.62 -35.95
C GLN A 753 0.88 18.90 -34.83
N VAL A 754 -0.44 18.74 -34.96
CA VAL A 754 -1.21 17.95 -33.98
C VAL A 754 -0.70 16.51 -33.93
N ILE A 755 -0.52 15.85 -35.09
CA ILE A 755 0.05 14.49 -35.16
C ILE A 755 1.43 14.41 -34.48
N TYR A 756 2.30 15.41 -34.70
CA TYR A 756 3.60 15.46 -34.05
C TYR A 756 3.47 15.41 -32.53
N PHE A 757 2.66 16.27 -31.91
CA PHE A 757 2.52 16.30 -30.45
C PHE A 757 1.78 15.09 -29.87
N THR A 758 0.86 14.51 -30.63
CA THR A 758 0.05 13.37 -30.15
C THR A 758 0.72 12.02 -30.37
N VAL A 759 1.66 11.91 -31.31
CA VAL A 759 2.34 10.65 -31.66
C VAL A 759 3.85 10.76 -31.50
N THR A 760 4.50 11.63 -32.28
CA THR A 760 5.97 11.69 -32.34
C THR A 760 6.58 12.17 -31.03
N ALA A 761 6.03 13.23 -30.43
CA ALA A 761 6.51 13.77 -29.17
C ALA A 761 6.31 12.76 -28.03
N GLN A 762 5.20 12.02 -28.02
CA GLN A 762 4.94 10.97 -27.03
C GLN A 762 5.98 9.83 -27.13
N LEU A 763 6.27 9.36 -28.34
CA LEU A 763 7.31 8.34 -28.56
C LEU A 763 8.72 8.82 -28.18
N VAL A 764 9.04 10.09 -28.47
CA VAL A 764 10.31 10.69 -28.07
C VAL A 764 10.38 10.84 -26.55
N ASN A 765 9.28 11.24 -25.90
CA ASN A 765 9.23 11.41 -24.46
C ASN A 765 9.45 10.08 -23.73
N LEU A 766 8.74 9.03 -24.15
CA LEU A 766 8.95 7.66 -23.67
C LEU A 766 10.42 7.21 -23.83
N GLY A 767 11.06 7.56 -24.95
CA GLY A 767 12.48 7.29 -25.16
C GLY A 767 13.40 8.08 -24.23
N MET A 768 13.10 9.36 -24.01
CA MET A 768 13.84 10.22 -23.07
C MET A 768 13.66 9.81 -21.62
N GLU A 769 12.54 9.18 -21.30
CA GLU A 769 12.20 8.74 -19.96
C GLU A 769 12.73 7.35 -19.63
N LEU A 770 12.60 6.37 -20.53
CA LEU A 770 13.04 4.99 -20.23
C LEU A 770 14.42 4.65 -20.80
N ILE A 771 14.70 5.09 -22.03
CA ILE A 771 15.90 4.63 -22.74
C ILE A 771 17.11 5.45 -22.30
N VAL A 772 16.97 6.76 -22.19
CA VAL A 772 18.09 7.66 -21.87
C VAL A 772 18.64 7.42 -20.46
N PRO A 773 17.84 7.33 -19.38
CA PRO A 773 18.38 7.08 -18.04
C PRO A 773 19.01 5.69 -17.92
N TYR A 774 18.40 4.67 -18.54
CA TYR A 774 18.99 3.34 -18.65
C TYR A 774 20.38 3.36 -19.34
N LEU A 775 20.50 4.04 -20.48
CA LEU A 775 21.77 4.23 -21.18
C LEU A 775 22.77 5.04 -20.36
N LYS A 776 22.32 6.11 -19.68
CA LYS A 776 23.11 6.93 -18.75
C LYS A 776 23.71 6.05 -17.66
N ARG A 777 22.90 5.25 -16.96
CA ARG A 777 23.34 4.35 -15.89
C ARG A 777 24.37 3.33 -16.37
N ARG A 778 24.11 2.67 -17.51
CA ARG A 778 25.04 1.69 -18.09
C ARG A 778 26.35 2.35 -18.56
N GLY A 779 26.26 3.56 -19.10
CA GLY A 779 27.41 4.38 -19.49
C GLY A 779 28.27 4.78 -18.29
N PHE A 780 27.66 5.31 -17.23
CA PHE A 780 28.34 5.70 -15.99
C PHE A 780 28.99 4.50 -15.29
N ALA A 781 28.30 3.37 -15.18
CA ALA A 781 28.87 2.16 -14.59
C ALA A 781 30.12 1.69 -15.36
N LYS A 782 30.05 1.67 -16.70
CA LYS A 782 31.18 1.29 -17.56
C LYS A 782 32.32 2.32 -17.50
N TYR A 783 32.00 3.60 -17.40
CA TYR A 783 32.99 4.67 -17.24
C TYR A 783 33.73 4.56 -15.89
N LYS A 784 33.00 4.36 -14.78
CA LYS A 784 33.56 4.17 -13.44
C LYS A 784 34.50 2.95 -13.40
N GLN A 785 34.09 1.84 -14.04
CA GLN A 785 34.93 0.65 -14.21
C GLN A 785 36.19 0.93 -15.05
N MET A 786 36.06 1.64 -16.17
CA MET A 786 37.24 2.02 -16.99
C MET A 786 38.19 2.97 -16.25
N GLN A 787 37.65 3.85 -15.41
CA GLN A 787 38.45 4.76 -14.59
C GLN A 787 39.18 4.01 -13.48
N SER A 788 38.52 3.07 -12.79
CA SER A 788 39.17 2.22 -11.80
C SER A 788 40.26 1.34 -12.42
N ASP A 789 40.01 0.76 -13.59
CA ASP A 789 41.00 -0.07 -14.31
C ASP A 789 42.22 0.75 -14.75
N ARG A 790 42.01 2.02 -15.16
CA ARG A 790 43.11 2.95 -15.50
C ARG A 790 43.87 3.42 -14.27
N ALA A 791 43.19 3.70 -13.17
CA ALA A 791 43.82 4.09 -11.89
C ALA A 791 44.64 2.94 -11.29
N ALA A 792 44.14 1.71 -11.38
CA ALA A 792 44.85 0.49 -10.98
C ALA A 792 46.10 0.27 -11.84
N LYS A 793 46.03 0.51 -13.15
CA LYS A 793 47.19 0.41 -14.06
C LYS A 793 48.26 1.48 -13.84
N ASN A 794 47.88 2.65 -13.34
CA ASN A 794 48.79 3.79 -13.14
C ASN A 794 49.38 3.87 -11.71
N GLY A 795 49.22 2.84 -10.87
CA GLY A 795 49.83 2.77 -9.54
C GLY A 795 49.36 3.83 -8.54
N GLY A 796 48.31 4.59 -8.86
CA GLY A 796 47.75 5.68 -8.05
C GLY A 796 46.39 5.37 -7.45
N GLY A 797 46.03 4.09 -7.33
CA GLY A 797 44.75 3.70 -6.75
C GLY A 797 44.74 3.94 -5.24
N ALA A 798 44.06 4.99 -4.77
CA ALA A 798 43.46 4.92 -3.45
C ALA A 798 42.67 3.60 -3.37
N ALA A 799 42.81 2.85 -2.27
CA ALA A 799 42.05 1.63 -2.07
C ALA A 799 40.57 1.91 -2.39
N SER A 800 39.92 1.05 -3.18
CA SER A 800 38.51 1.25 -3.51
C SER A 800 37.74 1.39 -2.20
N VAL A 801 36.79 2.32 -2.15
CA VAL A 801 35.95 2.54 -0.95
C VAL A 801 35.33 1.21 -0.47
N SER A 802 35.04 0.32 -1.42
CA SER A 802 34.54 -1.05 -1.22
C SER A 802 35.54 -2.03 -0.57
N ALA A 803 36.84 -1.74 -0.56
CA ALA A 803 37.86 -2.62 0.02
C ALA A 803 37.96 -2.52 1.55
N SER A 804 37.35 -1.49 2.14
CA SER A 804 37.27 -1.31 3.60
C SER A 804 35.92 -1.77 4.18
N ASP A 805 35.00 -2.24 3.34
CA ASP A 805 33.69 -2.71 3.78
C ASP A 805 33.80 -4.15 4.32
N PRO A 806 33.04 -4.50 5.38
CA PRO A 806 32.88 -5.90 5.78
C PRO A 806 32.35 -6.74 4.61
N PRO A 807 32.85 -7.97 4.41
CA PRO A 807 32.46 -8.81 3.27
C PRO A 807 30.97 -9.16 3.27
N GLU A 808 30.35 -9.26 4.45
CA GLU A 808 28.92 -9.50 4.65
C GLU A 808 28.03 -8.33 4.18
N ASP A 809 28.48 -7.09 4.38
CA ASP A 809 27.72 -5.87 4.06
C ASP A 809 28.03 -5.31 2.66
N ALA A 810 29.12 -5.75 2.04
CA ALA A 810 29.67 -5.13 0.82
C ALA A 810 28.64 -5.04 -0.33
N ALA A 811 27.84 -6.09 -0.53
CA ALA A 811 26.81 -6.11 -1.57
C ALA A 811 25.65 -5.13 -1.27
N PHE A 812 25.25 -5.03 0.00
CA PHE A 812 24.23 -4.09 0.48
C PHE A 812 24.71 -2.64 0.35
N LEU A 813 25.93 -2.33 0.80
CA LEU A 813 26.50 -0.99 0.75
C LEU A 813 26.73 -0.50 -0.69
N GLU A 814 27.18 -1.38 -1.58
CA GLU A 814 27.31 -1.06 -3.00
C GLU A 814 25.95 -0.73 -3.64
N ARG A 815 24.88 -1.40 -3.22
CA ARG A 815 23.51 -1.10 -3.65
C ARG A 815 23.05 0.26 -3.13
N VAL A 816 23.23 0.53 -1.84
CA VAL A 816 22.83 1.80 -1.21
C VAL A 816 23.58 2.99 -1.81
N ARG A 817 24.89 2.85 -2.11
CA ARG A 817 25.67 3.89 -2.81
C ARG A 817 25.11 4.20 -4.19
N LYS A 818 24.68 3.18 -4.95
CA LYS A 818 24.02 3.38 -6.25
C LYS A 818 22.67 4.06 -6.11
N GLU A 819 21.88 3.72 -5.10
CA GLU A 819 20.59 4.37 -4.82
C GLU A 819 20.77 5.84 -4.38
N ALA A 820 21.83 6.15 -3.61
CA ALA A 820 22.15 7.51 -3.20
C ALA A 820 22.49 8.44 -4.40
N GLU A 821 23.00 7.88 -5.50
CA GLU A 821 23.30 8.61 -6.74
C GLU A 821 22.05 8.89 -7.61
N LEU A 822 20.90 8.25 -7.32
CA LEU A 822 19.66 8.44 -8.09
C LEU A 822 18.99 9.78 -7.78
N ASP A 823 18.15 10.25 -8.70
CA ASP A 823 17.39 11.49 -8.54
C ASP A 823 16.12 11.26 -7.68
N VAL A 824 15.58 12.33 -7.09
CA VAL A 824 14.34 12.29 -6.30
C VAL A 824 13.12 12.32 -7.23
N TYR A 825 12.17 11.42 -7.00
CA TYR A 825 10.94 11.36 -7.79
C TYR A 825 10.00 12.55 -7.52
N ASP A 826 9.58 13.24 -8.59
CA ASP A 826 8.60 14.33 -8.55
C ASP A 826 7.30 13.98 -9.29
N VAL A 827 6.27 13.62 -8.53
CA VAL A 827 4.90 13.34 -9.03
C VAL A 827 4.32 14.51 -9.83
N THR A 828 4.73 15.74 -9.53
CA THR A 828 4.22 16.95 -10.18
C THR A 828 4.61 16.99 -11.66
N ALA A 829 5.79 16.45 -12.00
CA ALA A 829 6.29 16.39 -13.35
C ALA A 829 5.49 15.43 -14.23
N ASP A 830 5.06 14.30 -13.68
CA ASP A 830 4.29 13.26 -14.39
C ASP A 830 2.81 13.65 -14.50
N LEU A 831 2.23 14.22 -13.43
CA LEU A 831 0.88 14.83 -13.50
C LEU A 831 0.80 15.94 -14.55
N ARG A 832 1.84 16.78 -14.66
CA ARG A 832 1.93 17.82 -15.69
C ARG A 832 1.84 17.21 -17.09
N GLU A 833 2.52 16.10 -17.34
CA GLU A 833 2.51 15.44 -18.64
C GLU A 833 1.10 14.99 -19.02
N MET A 834 0.43 14.25 -18.13
CA MET A 834 -0.93 13.78 -18.35
C MET A 834 -1.93 14.93 -18.54
N VAL A 835 -1.79 16.03 -17.78
CA VAL A 835 -2.64 17.22 -17.92
C VAL A 835 -2.38 17.94 -19.24
N LEU A 836 -1.12 18.04 -19.68
CA LEU A 836 -0.79 18.66 -20.96
C LEU A 836 -1.33 17.84 -22.14
N GLN A 837 -1.24 16.52 -22.03
CA GLN A 837 -1.83 15.56 -22.96
C GLN A 837 -3.36 15.72 -23.05
N PHE A 838 -4.05 15.80 -21.91
CA PHE A 838 -5.48 16.11 -21.86
C PHE A 838 -5.81 17.43 -22.57
N GLY A 839 -4.96 18.46 -22.45
CA GLY A 839 -5.15 19.72 -23.16
C GLY A 839 -5.09 19.57 -24.67
N TYR A 840 -4.22 18.73 -25.24
CA TYR A 840 -4.24 18.46 -26.70
C TYR A 840 -5.55 17.78 -27.14
N LEU A 841 -6.05 16.85 -26.32
CA LEU A 841 -7.35 16.21 -26.56
C LEU A 841 -8.51 17.22 -26.47
N SER A 842 -8.51 18.07 -25.46
CA SER A 842 -9.60 19.03 -25.23
C SER A 842 -9.60 20.22 -26.19
N LEU A 843 -8.43 20.71 -26.61
CA LEU A 843 -8.29 21.91 -27.43
C LEU A 843 -8.25 21.61 -28.94
N PHE A 844 -7.59 20.53 -29.35
CA PHE A 844 -7.19 20.33 -30.75
C PHE A 844 -7.59 18.99 -31.37
N SER A 845 -8.26 18.09 -30.63
CA SER A 845 -8.65 16.77 -31.14
C SER A 845 -9.56 16.81 -32.37
N VAL A 846 -10.34 17.89 -32.56
CA VAL A 846 -11.21 18.06 -33.73
C VAL A 846 -10.44 18.15 -35.05
N VAL A 847 -9.17 18.59 -35.00
CA VAL A 847 -8.26 18.62 -36.15
C VAL A 847 -7.92 17.19 -36.59
N TRP A 848 -7.71 16.29 -35.64
CA TRP A 848 -7.35 14.89 -35.88
C TRP A 848 -8.05 13.97 -34.88
N PRO A 849 -9.24 13.43 -35.21
CA PRO A 849 -10.07 12.65 -34.27
C PRO A 849 -9.42 11.39 -33.70
N LEU A 850 -8.32 10.90 -34.30
CA LEU A 850 -7.53 9.77 -33.81
C LEU A 850 -6.60 10.13 -32.63
N THR A 851 -6.57 11.39 -32.19
CA THR A 851 -5.79 11.86 -31.04
C THR A 851 -6.01 10.98 -29.80
N ALA A 852 -7.26 10.64 -29.49
CA ALA A 852 -7.60 9.79 -28.36
C ALA A 852 -7.08 8.35 -28.49
N VAL A 853 -6.98 7.81 -29.71
CA VAL A 853 -6.41 6.46 -29.95
C VAL A 853 -4.93 6.47 -29.63
N SER A 854 -4.21 7.51 -30.05
CA SER A 854 -2.78 7.67 -29.77
C SER A 854 -2.52 7.74 -28.26
N PHE A 855 -3.31 8.55 -27.57
CA PHE A 855 -3.23 8.69 -26.12
C PHE A 855 -3.62 7.43 -25.37
N LEU A 856 -4.60 6.65 -25.84
CA LEU A 856 -4.94 5.37 -25.22
C LEU A 856 -3.77 4.38 -25.24
N ILE A 857 -3.02 4.34 -26.34
CA ILE A 857 -1.83 3.50 -26.46
C ILE A 857 -0.71 4.06 -25.57
N ASN A 858 -0.52 5.39 -25.57
CA ASN A 858 0.47 6.06 -24.75
C ASN A 858 0.25 5.77 -23.26
N ASP A 859 -0.94 6.05 -22.73
CA ASP A 859 -1.28 5.91 -21.31
C ASP A 859 -1.14 4.46 -20.83
N TRP A 860 -1.39 3.48 -21.71
CA TRP A 860 -1.17 2.07 -21.39
C TRP A 860 0.31 1.75 -21.20
N ILE A 861 1.20 2.32 -22.02
CA ILE A 861 2.65 2.16 -21.86
C ILE A 861 3.12 2.98 -20.66
N GLU A 862 2.67 4.22 -20.54
CA GLU A 862 3.05 5.21 -19.55
C GLU A 862 2.84 4.71 -18.12
N LEU A 863 1.65 4.17 -17.82
CA LEU A 863 1.32 3.63 -16.50
C LEU A 863 2.34 2.57 -16.02
N ARG A 864 2.96 1.84 -16.96
CA ARG A 864 4.01 0.84 -16.67
C ARG A 864 5.40 1.46 -16.69
N ALA A 865 5.65 2.40 -17.59
CA ALA A 865 6.89 3.16 -17.69
C ALA A 865 7.18 3.87 -16.36
N ASP A 866 6.20 4.59 -15.82
CA ASP A 866 6.31 5.31 -14.54
C ASP A 866 6.52 4.39 -13.35
N ALA A 867 5.83 3.25 -13.31
CA ALA A 867 6.05 2.25 -12.27
C ALA A 867 7.51 1.74 -12.30
N MET A 868 8.05 1.46 -13.49
CA MET A 868 9.45 1.04 -13.64
C MET A 868 10.44 2.16 -13.30
N LYS A 869 10.15 3.40 -13.69
CA LYS A 869 10.93 4.60 -13.37
C LYS A 869 11.08 4.79 -11.85
N ILE A 870 9.99 4.67 -11.10
CA ILE A 870 10.02 4.73 -9.62
C ILE A 870 10.90 3.60 -9.04
N CYS A 871 10.79 2.37 -9.55
CA CYS A 871 11.53 1.23 -9.00
C CYS A 871 13.04 1.23 -9.30
N VAL A 872 13.46 1.75 -10.45
CA VAL A 872 14.80 1.47 -11.00
C VAL A 872 15.63 2.74 -11.23
N GLU A 873 14.98 3.87 -11.49
CA GLU A 873 15.65 5.11 -11.93
C GLU A 873 15.65 6.21 -10.87
N MET A 874 14.72 6.16 -9.92
CA MET A 874 14.55 7.17 -8.88
C MET A 874 14.82 6.59 -7.50
N GLN A 875 15.20 7.47 -6.56
CA GLN A 875 15.15 7.14 -5.13
C GLN A 875 13.72 6.82 -4.73
N ARG A 876 13.56 5.96 -3.71
CA ARG A 876 12.24 5.68 -3.17
C ARG A 876 11.64 6.98 -2.63
N PRO A 877 10.49 7.42 -3.16
CA PRO A 877 9.88 8.67 -2.72
C PRO A 877 9.42 8.58 -1.27
N THR A 878 9.64 9.65 -0.52
CA THR A 878 9.08 9.80 0.83
C THR A 878 7.55 9.78 0.76
N PRO A 879 6.87 8.97 1.59
CA PRO A 879 5.42 8.89 1.57
C PRO A 879 4.75 10.19 2.07
N TRP A 880 4.22 10.97 1.13
CA TRP A 880 3.44 12.17 1.42
C TRP A 880 1.95 11.92 1.27
N ARG A 881 1.18 12.51 2.18
CA ARG A 881 -0.28 12.50 2.11
C ARG A 881 -0.76 13.64 1.22
N ALA A 882 -1.78 13.38 0.43
CA ALA A 882 -2.53 14.40 -0.30
C ALA A 882 -4.01 14.03 -0.26
N ASP A 883 -4.91 15.00 -0.36
CA ASP A 883 -6.35 14.79 -0.54
C ASP A 883 -6.82 15.13 -1.95
N THR A 884 -5.89 15.57 -2.81
CA THR A 884 -6.14 15.93 -4.19
C THR A 884 -4.88 15.73 -5.04
N ILE A 885 -5.04 15.61 -6.37
CA ILE A 885 -3.94 15.79 -7.33
C ILE A 885 -3.38 17.22 -7.31
N GLY A 886 -4.01 18.14 -6.57
CA GLY A 886 -3.51 19.48 -6.29
C GLY A 886 -3.96 20.50 -7.34
N PRO A 887 -3.07 21.41 -7.79
CA PRO A 887 -3.44 22.49 -8.72
C PRO A 887 -3.87 21.97 -10.10
N TRP A 888 -3.51 20.72 -10.42
CA TRP A 888 -3.80 20.08 -11.70
C TRP A 888 -5.29 19.91 -11.97
N LEU A 889 -6.13 19.74 -10.94
CA LEU A 889 -7.58 19.67 -11.12
C LEU A 889 -8.17 21.01 -11.60
N ASP A 890 -7.63 22.12 -11.10
CA ASP A 890 -8.01 23.46 -11.56
C ASP A 890 -7.54 23.67 -13.00
N SER A 891 -6.32 23.21 -13.34
CA SER A 891 -5.80 23.24 -14.71
C SER A 891 -6.64 22.41 -15.70
N LEU A 892 -7.06 21.19 -15.34
CA LEU A 892 -7.98 20.38 -16.15
C LEU A 892 -9.33 21.08 -16.37
N SER A 893 -9.85 21.73 -15.33
CA SER A 893 -11.08 22.52 -15.42
C SER A 893 -10.94 23.72 -16.36
N PHE A 894 -9.78 24.41 -16.32
CA PHE A 894 -9.46 25.50 -17.23
C PHE A 894 -9.32 25.01 -18.68
N LEU A 895 -8.57 23.93 -18.90
CA LEU A 895 -8.37 23.34 -20.22
C LEU A 895 -9.69 22.87 -20.84
N THR A 896 -10.60 22.30 -20.05
CA THR A 896 -11.93 21.89 -20.52
C THR A 896 -12.77 23.09 -20.97
N TRP A 897 -12.77 24.18 -20.20
CA TRP A 897 -13.48 25.42 -20.58
C TRP A 897 -12.89 26.01 -21.85
N LEU A 898 -11.57 26.19 -21.91
CA LEU A 898 -10.89 26.71 -23.10
C LEU A 898 -11.05 25.78 -24.32
N GLY A 899 -11.12 24.47 -24.07
CA GLY A 899 -11.38 23.42 -25.05
C GLY A 899 -12.72 23.58 -25.77
N ALA A 900 -13.78 23.88 -25.03
CA ALA A 900 -15.10 24.15 -25.62
C ALA A 900 -15.07 25.37 -26.55
N LEU A 901 -14.36 26.44 -26.16
CA LEU A 901 -14.22 27.66 -26.98
C LEU A 901 -13.34 27.42 -28.21
N THR A 902 -12.21 26.75 -28.02
CA THR A 902 -11.23 26.47 -29.08
C THR A 902 -11.82 25.52 -30.11
N THR A 903 -12.41 24.41 -29.66
CA THR A 903 -13.03 23.41 -30.54
C THR A 903 -14.17 23.99 -31.36
N SER A 904 -15.08 24.76 -30.75
CA SER A 904 -16.18 25.39 -31.48
C SER A 904 -15.71 26.42 -32.51
N SER A 905 -14.68 27.20 -32.17
CA SER A 905 -14.05 28.15 -33.09
C SER A 905 -13.39 27.44 -34.29
N LEU A 906 -12.66 26.35 -34.03
CA LEU A 906 -12.04 25.53 -35.07
C LEU A 906 -13.09 24.89 -35.99
N VAL A 907 -14.19 24.37 -35.43
CA VAL A 907 -15.29 23.84 -36.26
C VAL A 907 -15.86 24.93 -37.17
N TYR A 908 -16.17 26.11 -36.63
CA TYR A 908 -16.71 27.21 -37.45
C TYR A 908 -15.77 27.62 -38.59
N MET A 909 -14.48 27.72 -38.30
CA MET A 909 -13.49 28.19 -39.28
C MET A 909 -13.14 27.17 -40.35
N PHE A 910 -13.22 25.85 -40.05
CA PHE A 910 -12.67 24.80 -40.91
C PHE A 910 -13.70 23.81 -41.47
N HIS A 911 -14.95 23.77 -40.97
CA HIS A 911 -15.94 22.74 -41.36
C HIS A 911 -16.34 22.77 -42.84
N ASN A 912 -16.50 23.95 -43.44
CA ASN A 912 -17.05 24.10 -44.80
C ASN A 912 -16.02 23.88 -45.93
N SER A 913 -14.76 23.67 -45.57
CA SER A 913 -13.64 23.53 -46.50
C SER A 913 -12.80 22.33 -46.08
N ASN A 914 -12.85 21.24 -46.84
CA ASN A 914 -11.94 20.09 -46.63
C ASN A 914 -10.44 20.48 -46.68
N LYS A 915 -10.13 21.71 -47.12
CA LYS A 915 -8.80 22.32 -47.20
C LYS A 915 -8.63 23.55 -46.28
N GLY A 916 -9.52 23.81 -45.32
CA GLY A 916 -9.47 25.02 -44.48
C GLY A 916 -9.73 26.33 -45.26
N PRO A 917 -9.77 27.49 -44.58
CA PRO A 917 -9.90 28.78 -45.24
C PRO A 917 -8.70 29.05 -46.16
N ASP A 918 -8.95 29.58 -47.37
CA ASP A 918 -7.92 29.92 -48.37
C ASP A 918 -7.02 31.11 -47.95
N GLY A 919 -6.96 31.43 -46.64
CA GLY A 919 -6.20 32.55 -46.09
C GLY A 919 -6.77 33.92 -46.33
N ASN A 920 -7.95 34.02 -46.94
CA ASN A 920 -8.61 35.27 -47.21
C ASN A 920 -9.58 35.60 -46.04
N PRO A 921 -9.41 36.75 -45.34
CA PRO A 921 -10.25 37.11 -44.20
C PRO A 921 -11.76 37.15 -44.50
N SER A 922 -12.13 37.35 -45.77
CA SER A 922 -13.53 37.45 -46.20
C SER A 922 -14.36 36.19 -45.92
N ASN A 923 -13.73 35.03 -45.79
CA ASN A 923 -14.42 33.76 -45.55
C ASN A 923 -14.85 33.59 -44.08
N ILE A 924 -14.27 34.37 -43.14
CA ILE A 924 -14.53 34.27 -41.71
C ILE A 924 -15.25 35.53 -41.26
N GLN A 925 -16.53 35.41 -40.94
CA GLN A 925 -17.29 36.54 -40.42
C GLN A 925 -17.07 36.67 -38.91
N LEU A 926 -16.46 37.78 -38.49
CA LEU A 926 -16.14 38.04 -37.07
C LEU A 926 -17.36 37.88 -36.17
N TRP A 927 -18.52 38.40 -36.58
CA TRP A 927 -19.76 38.25 -35.81
C TRP A 927 -20.20 36.79 -35.67
N GLY A 928 -20.00 35.96 -36.70
CA GLY A 928 -20.34 34.53 -36.68
C GLY A 928 -19.40 33.73 -35.78
N LEU A 929 -18.11 34.06 -35.78
CA LEU A 929 -17.13 33.47 -34.87
C LEU A 929 -17.46 33.83 -33.41
N LEU A 930 -17.68 35.12 -33.11
CA LEU A 930 -18.03 35.57 -31.76
C LEU A 930 -19.35 34.99 -31.27
N LEU A 931 -20.35 34.86 -32.14
CA LEU A 931 -21.63 34.22 -31.81
C LEU A 931 -21.46 32.74 -31.49
N THR A 932 -20.61 32.03 -32.25
CA THR A 932 -20.28 30.62 -32.00
C THR A 932 -19.61 30.45 -30.63
N VAL A 933 -18.61 31.29 -30.33
CA VAL A 933 -17.91 31.29 -29.03
C VAL A 933 -18.89 31.58 -27.89
N PHE A 934 -19.76 32.59 -28.05
CA PHE A 934 -20.77 32.95 -27.05
C PHE A 934 -21.69 31.77 -26.73
N PHE A 935 -22.26 31.10 -27.75
CA PHE A 935 -23.13 29.95 -27.53
C PHE A 935 -22.39 28.75 -26.97
N ALA A 936 -21.17 28.48 -27.44
CA ALA A 936 -20.34 27.40 -26.91
C ALA A 936 -20.04 27.58 -25.42
N GLU A 937 -19.72 28.80 -24.99
CA GLU A 937 -19.48 29.12 -23.58
C GLU A 937 -20.73 28.89 -22.71
N HIS A 938 -21.87 29.44 -23.13
CA HIS A 938 -23.12 29.31 -22.37
C HIS A 938 -23.58 27.85 -22.29
N LEU A 939 -23.47 27.11 -23.41
CA LEU A 939 -23.79 25.69 -23.44
C LEU A 939 -22.84 24.88 -22.53
N PHE A 940 -21.55 25.20 -22.53
CA PHE A 940 -20.59 24.57 -21.62
C PHE A 940 -20.95 24.80 -20.15
N ILE A 941 -21.30 26.03 -19.76
CA ILE A 941 -21.71 26.34 -18.37
C ILE A 941 -22.95 25.53 -17.98
N ILE A 942 -23.99 25.52 -18.83
CA ILE A 942 -25.22 24.75 -18.59
C ILE A 942 -24.92 23.26 -18.47
N LEU A 943 -24.12 22.72 -19.40
CA LEU A 943 -23.71 21.32 -19.42
C LEU A 943 -22.95 20.96 -18.13
N ARG A 944 -21.97 21.77 -17.74
CA ARG A 944 -21.16 21.54 -16.53
C ARG A 944 -22.03 21.55 -15.28
N LEU A 945 -22.96 22.50 -15.15
CA LEU A 945 -23.91 22.55 -14.03
C LEU A 945 -24.81 21.31 -14.01
N THR A 946 -25.29 20.88 -15.18
CA THR A 946 -26.14 19.68 -15.33
C THR A 946 -25.39 18.42 -14.93
N VAL A 947 -24.19 18.21 -15.47
CA VAL A 947 -23.32 17.07 -15.15
C VAL A 947 -23.00 17.03 -13.66
N ARG A 948 -22.60 18.16 -13.07
CA ARG A 948 -22.33 18.25 -11.62
C ARG A 948 -23.56 17.89 -10.79
N HIS A 949 -24.75 18.36 -11.19
CA HIS A 949 -25.99 18.00 -10.53
C HIS A 949 -26.26 16.50 -10.61
N VAL A 950 -26.15 15.89 -11.80
CA VAL A 950 -26.37 14.46 -12.03
C VAL A 950 -25.39 13.61 -11.20
N ILE A 951 -24.09 13.89 -11.28
CA ILE A 951 -23.06 13.13 -10.55
C ILE A 951 -23.30 13.20 -9.03
N SER A 952 -23.67 14.37 -8.50
CA SER A 952 -23.97 14.51 -7.06
C SER A 952 -25.12 13.61 -6.56
N LYS A 953 -26.01 13.18 -7.46
CA LYS A 953 -27.16 12.31 -7.16
C LYS A 953 -26.84 10.81 -7.24
N ILE A 954 -25.88 10.40 -8.06
CA ILE A 954 -25.58 8.98 -8.31
C ILE A 954 -24.78 8.38 -7.14
N ASP A 955 -23.68 9.01 -6.74
CA ASP A 955 -22.65 8.34 -5.92
C ASP A 955 -22.52 8.84 -4.48
N SER A 956 -23.29 9.86 -4.06
CA SER A 956 -23.30 10.34 -2.66
C SER A 956 -23.81 9.32 -1.64
N THR A 957 -24.00 8.05 -2.01
CA THR A 957 -24.74 7.05 -1.26
C THR A 957 -23.93 6.09 -0.41
N LEU A 958 -22.64 5.81 -0.68
CA LEU A 958 -21.89 4.79 0.10
C LEU A 958 -20.77 5.36 0.95
N VAL A 959 -19.74 5.96 0.36
CA VAL A 959 -18.52 6.38 1.08
C VAL A 959 -18.75 7.64 1.93
N CYS A 960 -19.39 8.67 1.35
CA CYS A 960 -19.73 9.87 2.11
C CYS A 960 -20.76 9.59 3.22
N LYS A 961 -21.74 8.70 2.96
CA LYS A 961 -22.69 8.24 3.99
C LYS A 961 -21.99 7.44 5.08
N ARG A 962 -21.00 6.61 4.76
CA ARG A 962 -20.19 5.89 5.74
C ARG A 962 -19.44 6.87 6.66
N SER A 963 -18.74 7.84 6.11
CA SER A 963 -18.06 8.88 6.90
C SER A 963 -19.04 9.72 7.74
N ALA A 964 -20.23 10.03 7.21
CA ALA A 964 -21.28 10.69 7.98
C ALA A 964 -21.85 9.82 9.10
N ARG A 965 -22.02 8.51 8.84
CA ARG A 965 -22.47 7.50 9.81
C ARG A 965 -21.45 7.33 10.93
N GLU A 966 -20.16 7.33 10.62
CA GLU A 966 -19.07 7.27 11.60
C GLU A 966 -19.04 8.53 12.49
N ARG A 967 -19.15 9.73 11.90
CA ARG A 967 -19.31 10.96 12.70
C ARG A 967 -20.56 10.91 13.59
N PHE A 968 -21.66 10.36 13.08
CA PHE A 968 -22.88 10.20 13.85
C PHE A 968 -22.72 9.16 14.97
N SER A 969 -22.06 8.03 14.72
CA SER A 969 -21.83 7.00 15.73
C SER A 969 -20.93 7.49 16.86
N VAL A 970 -19.88 8.25 16.55
CA VAL A 970 -19.03 8.90 17.56
C VAL A 970 -19.86 9.85 18.43
N ARG A 971 -20.66 10.74 17.81
CA ARG A 971 -21.55 11.64 18.56
C ARG A 971 -22.57 10.89 19.42
N LYS A 972 -23.10 9.78 18.90
CA LYS A 972 -24.04 8.91 19.62
C LYS A 972 -23.36 8.26 20.82
N GLN A 973 -22.14 7.76 20.68
CA GLN A 973 -21.37 7.18 21.78
C GLN A 973 -21.14 8.21 22.89
N TYR A 974 -20.63 9.40 22.56
CA TYR A 974 -20.48 10.49 23.54
C TYR A 974 -21.81 10.88 24.19
N PHE A 975 -22.91 10.86 23.43
CA PHE A 975 -24.24 11.12 23.97
C PHE A 975 -24.69 10.03 24.96
N GLU A 976 -24.48 8.75 24.63
CA GLU A 976 -24.81 7.61 25.49
C GLU A 976 -23.94 7.55 26.76
N GLU A 977 -22.64 7.85 26.67
CA GLU A 977 -21.74 7.95 27.82
C GLU A 977 -22.22 9.05 28.80
N ASN A 978 -22.58 10.22 28.27
CA ASN A 978 -23.17 11.30 29.06
C ASN A 978 -24.52 10.91 29.66
N LEU A 979 -25.39 10.24 28.90
CA LEU A 979 -26.71 9.81 29.36
C LEU A 979 -26.62 8.71 30.43
N SER A 980 -25.64 7.81 30.33
CA SER A 980 -25.35 6.81 31.35
C SER A 980 -24.89 7.46 32.67
N SER A 981 -24.12 8.55 32.58
CA SER A 981 -23.71 9.36 33.73
C SER A 981 -24.90 10.06 34.38
N LEU A 982 -25.86 10.57 33.57
CA LEU A 982 -27.12 11.13 34.08
C LEU A 982 -28.02 10.08 34.73
N ARG A 983 -28.08 8.84 34.21
CA ARG A 983 -28.85 7.74 34.83
C ARG A 983 -28.34 7.34 36.22
N LYS A 984 -27.07 7.63 36.54
CA LYS A 984 -26.51 7.42 37.90
C LYS A 984 -27.02 8.44 38.91
N LEU A 985 -27.59 9.56 38.47
CA LEU A 985 -28.20 10.52 39.38
C LEU A 985 -29.48 9.93 39.98
N PRO A 986 -29.71 10.08 41.29
CA PRO A 986 -30.88 9.52 41.94
C PRO A 986 -32.14 10.13 41.33
N THR A 987 -33.03 9.26 40.85
CA THR A 987 -34.39 9.65 40.49
C THR A 987 -35.25 9.71 41.75
N LEU A 988 -36.24 10.60 41.79
CA LEU A 988 -37.19 10.71 42.91
C LEU A 988 -37.94 9.38 43.20
N SER A 989 -38.00 8.46 42.24
CA SER A 989 -38.55 7.11 42.42
C SER A 989 -37.64 6.18 43.25
N GLY A 990 -36.33 6.42 43.28
CA GLY A 990 -35.34 5.64 44.05
C GLY A 990 -34.89 6.30 45.36
N SER A 991 -35.31 7.54 45.63
CA SER A 991 -34.94 8.28 46.85
C SER A 991 -35.84 7.98 48.06
N GLY A 992 -36.72 6.97 47.97
CA GLY A 992 -37.51 6.46 49.09
C GLY A 992 -36.74 5.49 49.97
N GLY A 993 -35.52 5.84 50.37
CA GLY A 993 -34.77 5.06 51.37
C GLY A 993 -35.45 5.17 52.74
N ASP A 994 -35.41 4.10 53.53
CA ASP A 994 -35.90 4.10 54.91
C ASP A 994 -35.37 5.31 55.68
N ILE A 995 -36.28 6.05 56.33
CA ILE A 995 -35.94 7.20 57.17
C ILE A 995 -35.08 6.69 58.34
N THR A 996 -33.76 6.78 58.19
CA THR A 996 -32.82 6.43 59.24
C THR A 996 -32.73 7.57 60.24
N ARG A 997 -32.48 7.26 61.52
CA ARG A 997 -32.20 8.25 62.56
C ARG A 997 -31.14 9.27 62.13
N LYS A 998 -30.12 8.80 61.40
CA LYS A 998 -29.04 9.63 60.85
C LYS A 998 -29.56 10.68 59.86
N SER A 999 -30.49 10.31 58.97
CA SER A 999 -31.09 11.27 58.04
C SER A 999 -31.90 12.35 58.77
N LEU A 1000 -32.67 11.98 59.79
CA LEU A 1000 -33.43 12.94 60.62
C LEU A 1000 -32.52 13.86 61.44
N GLU A 1001 -31.38 13.35 61.92
CA GLU A 1001 -30.37 14.16 62.63
C GLU A 1001 -29.67 15.15 61.68
N GLU A 1002 -29.39 14.75 60.44
CA GLU A 1002 -28.88 15.68 59.42
C GLU A 1002 -29.91 16.74 59.03
N ASP A 1003 -31.20 16.41 58.99
CA ASP A 1003 -32.26 17.38 58.68
C ASP A 1003 -32.46 18.40 59.79
N ALA A 1004 -32.40 17.94 61.05
CA ALA A 1004 -32.42 18.80 62.21
C ALA A 1004 -31.17 19.71 62.24
N ARG A 1005 -30.01 19.20 61.81
CA ARG A 1005 -28.80 19.99 61.65
C ARG A 1005 -28.96 21.04 60.55
N ASP A 1006 -29.41 20.66 59.36
CA ASP A 1006 -29.49 21.55 58.21
C ASP A 1006 -30.60 22.62 58.35
N SER A 1007 -31.71 22.28 59.01
CA SER A 1007 -32.78 23.23 59.33
C SER A 1007 -32.41 24.26 60.41
N SER A 1008 -31.44 23.93 61.28
CA SER A 1008 -30.94 24.84 62.32
C SER A 1008 -29.77 25.73 61.88
N LEU A 1009 -29.18 25.48 60.71
CA LEU A 1009 -28.17 26.37 60.12
C LEU A 1009 -28.79 27.72 59.70
N ARG A 1010 -28.07 28.82 59.97
CA ARG A 1010 -28.43 30.19 59.55
C ARG A 1010 -28.56 30.37 58.03
N ALA A 1011 -28.07 29.41 57.24
CA ALA A 1011 -28.15 29.39 55.78
C ALA A 1011 -29.42 28.72 55.23
N SER A 1012 -30.29 28.16 56.09
CA SER A 1012 -31.55 27.55 55.63
C SER A 1012 -32.55 28.61 55.18
N THR A 1013 -32.96 28.53 53.91
CA THR A 1013 -33.93 29.47 53.33
C THR A 1013 -35.36 28.94 53.47
N PRO A 1014 -36.39 29.80 53.37
CA PRO A 1014 -37.78 29.34 53.34
C PRO A 1014 -38.03 28.28 52.24
N GLU A 1015 -37.37 28.41 51.09
CA GLU A 1015 -37.46 27.48 49.97
C GLU A 1015 -36.86 26.12 50.33
N SER A 1016 -35.66 26.08 50.94
CA SER A 1016 -35.03 24.81 51.32
C SER A 1016 -35.83 24.08 52.41
N ARG A 1017 -36.43 24.82 53.34
CA ARG A 1017 -37.33 24.26 54.38
C ARG A 1017 -38.65 23.77 53.81
N PHE A 1018 -39.18 24.39 52.76
CA PHE A 1018 -40.41 23.94 52.10
C PHE A 1018 -40.18 22.60 51.40
N TRP A 1019 -39.16 22.52 50.55
CA TRP A 1019 -38.82 21.30 49.80
C TRP A 1019 -38.24 20.18 50.69
N GLY A 1020 -37.71 20.51 51.87
CA GLY A 1020 -37.23 19.54 52.85
C GLY A 1020 -38.31 18.78 53.64
N ARG A 1021 -39.60 19.20 53.57
CA ARG A 1021 -40.71 18.56 54.32
C ARG A 1021 -41.18 17.24 53.73
N GLN A 1022 -41.05 17.07 52.41
CA GLN A 1022 -41.51 15.90 51.66
C GLN A 1022 -40.44 15.56 50.61
N ARG A 1023 -39.65 14.52 50.87
CA ARG A 1023 -38.45 14.15 50.10
C ARG A 1023 -38.74 13.15 49.01
N SER A 1024 -39.76 12.33 49.22
CA SER A 1024 -40.19 11.31 48.28
C SER A 1024 -41.61 11.58 47.79
N TRP A 1025 -41.91 11.02 46.62
CA TRP A 1025 -43.27 11.02 46.10
C TRP A 1025 -44.22 10.24 47.03
N GLN A 1026 -43.71 9.24 47.78
CA GLN A 1026 -44.49 8.46 48.73
C GLN A 1026 -44.90 9.28 49.96
N GLU A 1027 -44.01 10.10 50.52
CA GLU A 1027 -44.33 11.03 51.61
C GLU A 1027 -45.37 12.06 51.16
N SER A 1028 -45.18 12.61 49.95
CA SER A 1028 -46.13 13.55 49.35
C SER A 1028 -47.51 12.90 49.19
N ALA A 1029 -47.56 11.66 48.71
CA ALA A 1029 -48.80 10.90 48.56
C ALA A 1029 -49.45 10.53 49.91
N ALA A 1030 -48.67 10.18 50.93
CA ALA A 1030 -49.17 9.86 52.26
C ALA A 1030 -49.75 11.09 52.97
N VAL A 1031 -49.06 12.24 52.89
CA VAL A 1031 -49.58 13.50 53.43
C VAL A 1031 -50.86 13.90 52.69
N ALA A 1032 -50.88 13.81 51.35
CA ALA A 1032 -52.09 14.06 50.58
C ALA A 1032 -53.24 13.13 51.01
N LYS A 1033 -53.00 11.84 51.21
CA LYS A 1033 -53.99 10.88 51.71
C LYS A 1033 -54.56 11.29 53.06
N SER A 1034 -53.70 11.67 54.01
CA SER A 1034 -54.14 12.12 55.35
C SER A 1034 -54.98 13.40 55.29
N LEU A 1035 -54.63 14.34 54.40
CA LEU A 1035 -55.39 15.58 54.20
C LEU A 1035 -56.75 15.31 53.55
N ILE A 1036 -56.82 14.36 52.62
CA ILE A 1036 -58.07 13.92 51.98
C ILE A 1036 -58.99 13.24 52.99
N GLU A 1037 -58.48 12.31 53.80
CA GLU A 1037 -59.24 11.63 54.85
C GLU A 1037 -59.77 12.62 55.90
N LYS A 1038 -58.93 13.59 56.30
CA LYS A 1038 -59.33 14.65 57.23
C LYS A 1038 -60.42 15.55 56.65
N ALA A 1039 -60.29 15.95 55.38
CA ALA A 1039 -61.31 16.75 54.70
C ALA A 1039 -62.64 15.98 54.57
N GLN A 1040 -62.61 14.66 54.28
CA GLN A 1040 -63.81 13.82 54.23
C GLN A 1040 -64.51 13.70 55.59
N ASN A 1041 -63.74 13.57 56.68
CA ASN A 1041 -64.27 13.52 58.04
C ASN A 1041 -64.84 14.87 58.51
N GLU A 1042 -64.31 16.01 58.05
CA GLU A 1042 -64.85 17.35 58.35
C GLU A 1042 -66.13 17.68 57.54
N THR A 1043 -66.38 16.97 56.42
CA THR A 1043 -67.60 17.10 55.60
C THR A 1043 -68.68 16.05 55.87
N SER A 1044 -68.42 15.07 56.75
CA SER A 1044 -69.42 14.10 57.20
C SER A 1044 -70.10 14.65 58.48
N PRO A 1045 -71.42 14.89 58.46
CA PRO A 1045 -72.13 15.56 59.56
C PRO A 1045 -72.15 14.78 60.88
#